data_AF-A0A9Q8Z577-F1
#
_entry.id   AF-A0A9Q8Z577-F1
#
_cell.length_a   1.000
_cell.length_b   1.000
_cell.length_c   1.000
_cell.angle_alpha   90.00
_cell.angle_beta   90.00
_cell.angle_gamma   90.00
#
_symmetry.space_group_name_H-M   'P 1'
#
loop_
_entity.id
_entity.type
_entity.pdbx_description
1 polymer ?
#
loop_
_entity_poly.entity_id
_entity_poly.type
_entity_poly.pdbx_seq_one_letter_code
_entity_poly.pdbx_strand_id
1 'polypeptide(L)'
;MANTLINVGGLVASLLPLALFNKEQPDPNKMTQITLGVGSNPNADGSVPHIAVFDAKGGRITQFKGNKNGHIGGDKEGRTTGYYLNNDQNGKKPAKPEYVSVVMHENDGICLAAVAAAGEGVQWAWTGDIGYTCGAQWYPSQYTMGNYNQPIRCVWLDANHDNGIIAKGLSLHIRDFSGEAGMLSQYKEDEGRLCQNSARMTFHPDILPDSFPTFFNPPLKYMRETNADDPTKPSTAGALEKPNQGRDRQTRAYPDGTDMNSRKLRRQQSSNLQGQRKLKIRGIKNLHPERLTVSHMKGHSAKELCLDKMSLGPDFVSVVEGAFCDMATATWWPLCTAVQTINCFDLETKTTRTIYSPLTVETFATEILVVIAQFKILDTAFTFSWDRPPPSLATAYLERRILNERPGGAAYLVWIRRVAKQLSQETDDGRDECDYIRQLCPLVSGSDRWIPGRFSVYEKIEPAPKQLCNKIECAQRGFCDDHHFDDDVFTAALYTQTLPVIARWISSGKRGRELLISSYLFGVSLQHASMHGNQEVLAAMLDLGIEVYKFHHTRTCILRRVAETGNMDLTQFIWDFEAVQHPWVCKRKARPSYLSDNARTVAELNTPRREIFDWIMEKRRIHLPDKRFGEKEFTRFLHESAHMGWVDMTAYYLALGALVDGIYLPNCRYSRERPLVGAARNGHKEVVKLLLNHGADTSQPALETAVEYVHFDVFYLLLEHGAETGRALAVAVAKGYRSIVNVLLERGGHTKEHLQSLLPRAIETEDKAIFQTLAKHVEIDDATRAECAKVAEENGLESMAELL
;
A
#
# COMPACT_ATOMS: atom_id res chain seq x y z
N MET A 1 -35.07 3.46 6.89
CA MET A 1 -35.74 4.67 6.38
C MET A 1 -35.86 4.50 4.88
N ALA A 2 -36.92 3.80 4.45
CA ALA A 2 -37.21 3.60 3.04
C ALA A 2 -37.97 4.83 2.52
N ASN A 3 -37.49 5.37 1.41
CA ASN A 3 -38.25 6.17 0.45
C ASN A 3 -38.88 7.48 0.95
N THR A 4 -38.05 8.50 1.13
CA THR A 4 -38.43 9.93 1.01
C THR A 4 -38.66 10.33 -0.46
N LEU A 5 -38.82 9.35 -1.37
CA LEU A 5 -38.60 9.51 -2.79
C LEU A 5 -39.72 10.19 -3.56
N ILE A 6 -40.84 10.53 -2.93
CA ILE A 6 -41.81 11.47 -3.50
C ILE A 6 -42.40 12.41 -2.44
N ASN A 7 -41.57 13.17 -1.73
CA ASN A 7 -42.08 14.22 -0.84
C ASN A 7 -42.28 15.59 -1.52
N VAL A 8 -42.11 15.68 -2.84
CA VAL A 8 -42.13 16.98 -3.54
C VAL A 8 -42.85 16.94 -4.90
N GLY A 9 -42.83 15.79 -5.57
CA GLY A 9 -43.00 15.70 -7.03
C GLY A 9 -44.40 15.89 -7.61
N GLY A 10 -45.46 16.05 -6.83
CA GLY A 10 -46.82 16.20 -7.39
C GLY A 10 -47.07 17.57 -8.01
N LEU A 11 -46.85 18.64 -7.24
CA LEU A 11 -47.01 20.03 -7.69
C LEU A 11 -45.76 20.59 -8.35
N VAL A 12 -44.57 20.08 -7.97
CA VAL A 12 -43.30 20.58 -8.48
C VAL A 12 -43.05 20.10 -9.91
N ALA A 13 -43.35 18.84 -10.26
CA ALA A 13 -43.16 18.34 -11.63
C ALA A 13 -43.99 19.08 -12.69
N SER A 14 -45.21 19.51 -12.37
CA SER A 14 -46.05 20.30 -13.28
C SER A 14 -45.60 21.77 -13.45
N LEU A 15 -44.91 22.34 -12.46
CA LEU A 15 -44.42 23.74 -12.49
C LEU A 15 -42.94 23.86 -12.90
N LEU A 16 -42.22 22.75 -12.89
CA LEU A 16 -40.80 22.63 -13.19
C LEU A 16 -40.41 23.15 -14.59
N PRO A 17 -41.10 22.76 -15.68
CA PRO A 17 -40.78 23.28 -17.00
C PRO A 17 -40.95 24.81 -17.07
N LEU A 18 -42.01 25.36 -16.48
CA LEU A 18 -42.29 26.81 -16.48
C LEU A 18 -41.23 27.62 -15.72
N ALA A 19 -40.61 27.05 -14.69
CA ALA A 19 -39.58 27.73 -13.91
C ALA A 19 -38.20 27.75 -14.58
N LEU A 20 -37.96 26.87 -15.57
CA LEU A 20 -36.70 26.74 -16.30
C LEU A 20 -36.65 27.55 -17.60
N PHE A 21 -37.77 28.13 -18.03
CA PHE A 21 -37.86 28.92 -19.25
C PHE A 21 -38.19 30.39 -18.96
N ASN A 22 -37.45 31.31 -19.59
CA ASN A 22 -37.77 32.74 -19.54
C ASN A 22 -39.10 33.02 -20.26
N LYS A 23 -39.80 34.09 -19.84
CA LYS A 23 -41.15 34.47 -20.35
C LYS A 23 -41.22 34.76 -21.85
N GLU A 24 -40.10 35.00 -22.53
CA GLU A 24 -40.05 35.12 -24.00
C GLU A 24 -39.80 33.75 -24.62
N GLN A 25 -40.87 33.03 -24.96
CA GLN A 25 -40.77 31.78 -25.71
C GLN A 25 -40.63 32.07 -27.21
N PRO A 26 -39.60 31.53 -27.89
CA PRO A 26 -39.57 31.55 -29.34
C PRO A 26 -40.77 30.80 -29.91
N ASP A 27 -41.15 31.11 -31.16
CA ASP A 27 -42.21 30.40 -31.89
C ASP A 27 -41.99 28.88 -31.78
N PRO A 28 -42.82 28.17 -30.98
CA PRO A 28 -42.58 26.77 -30.65
C PRO A 28 -42.70 25.86 -31.88
N ASN A 29 -43.21 26.39 -33.00
CA ASN A 29 -43.32 25.69 -34.27
C ASN A 29 -42.05 25.83 -35.15
N LYS A 30 -41.07 26.65 -34.74
CA LYS A 30 -39.84 26.92 -35.52
C LYS A 30 -38.56 26.56 -34.79
N MET A 31 -38.55 26.67 -33.46
CA MET A 31 -37.37 26.43 -32.64
C MET A 31 -37.69 25.50 -31.47
N THR A 32 -36.69 24.71 -31.08
CA THR A 32 -36.67 23.95 -29.84
C THR A 32 -35.78 24.67 -28.83
N GLN A 33 -36.28 24.91 -27.63
CA GLN A 33 -35.51 25.46 -26.52
C GLN A 33 -35.03 24.33 -25.61
N ILE A 34 -33.76 24.39 -25.20
CA ILE A 34 -33.20 23.49 -24.19
C ILE A 34 -32.58 24.33 -23.08
N THR A 35 -32.92 24.05 -21.84
CA THR A 35 -32.29 24.69 -20.67
C THR A 35 -31.51 23.66 -19.88
N LEU A 36 -30.23 23.95 -19.60
CA LEU A 36 -29.41 23.21 -18.65
C LEU A 36 -29.26 24.01 -17.37
N GLY A 37 -29.53 23.40 -16.22
CA GLY A 37 -29.23 23.94 -14.90
C GLY A 37 -28.03 23.20 -14.30
N VAL A 38 -26.99 23.93 -13.91
CA VAL A 38 -25.83 23.36 -13.21
C VAL A 38 -25.88 23.73 -11.73
N GLY A 39 -25.16 22.97 -10.90
CA GLY A 39 -25.02 23.30 -9.50
C GLY A 39 -24.33 24.67 -9.34
N SER A 40 -24.73 25.43 -8.33
CA SER A 40 -24.22 26.78 -8.06
C SER A 40 -23.08 26.82 -7.03
N ASN A 41 -22.43 25.68 -6.78
CA ASN A 41 -21.20 25.65 -5.99
C ASN A 41 -19.98 25.96 -6.88
N PRO A 42 -18.89 26.49 -6.33
CA PRO A 42 -17.64 26.64 -7.09
C PRO A 42 -17.20 25.28 -7.65
N ASN A 43 -17.04 25.14 -8.98
CA ASN A 43 -16.75 23.89 -9.72
C ASN A 43 -17.92 22.93 -9.94
N ALA A 44 -19.17 23.38 -9.84
CA ALA A 44 -20.29 22.67 -10.46
C ALA A 44 -20.58 23.16 -11.88
N ASP A 45 -19.91 24.25 -12.28
CA ASP A 45 -19.71 24.72 -13.64
C ASP A 45 -18.66 23.88 -14.38
N GLY A 46 -18.68 23.97 -15.70
CA GLY A 46 -17.74 23.26 -16.54
C GLY A 46 -17.98 23.55 -18.01
N SER A 47 -17.45 22.70 -18.88
CA SER A 47 -17.60 22.86 -20.33
C SER A 47 -19.04 22.67 -20.79
N VAL A 48 -19.46 23.44 -21.81
CA VAL A 48 -20.77 23.25 -22.43
C VAL A 48 -20.83 21.88 -23.12
N PRO A 49 -21.75 20.97 -22.74
CA PRO A 49 -21.88 19.67 -23.36
C PRO A 49 -22.46 19.77 -24.78
N HIS A 50 -22.26 18.72 -25.56
CA HIS A 50 -23.04 18.49 -26.77
C HIS A 50 -24.46 18.08 -26.39
N ILE A 51 -25.45 18.65 -27.06
CA ILE A 51 -26.86 18.38 -26.80
C ILE A 51 -27.54 17.96 -28.09
N ALA A 52 -28.30 16.88 -28.08
CA ALA A 52 -29.11 16.45 -29.22
C ALA A 52 -30.55 16.15 -28.79
N VAL A 53 -31.52 16.53 -29.60
CA VAL A 53 -32.96 16.34 -29.32
C VAL A 53 -33.60 15.52 -30.42
N PHE A 54 -34.45 14.57 -30.04
CA PHE A 54 -35.09 13.64 -30.96
C PHE A 54 -36.60 13.55 -30.72
N ASP A 55 -37.32 13.17 -31.77
CA ASP A 55 -38.74 12.86 -31.73
C ASP A 55 -39.01 11.42 -31.25
N ALA A 56 -40.29 11.07 -31.09
CA ALA A 56 -40.76 9.75 -30.64
C ALA A 56 -40.25 8.57 -31.49
N LYS A 57 -39.90 8.82 -32.76
CA LYS A 57 -39.48 7.80 -33.74
C LYS A 57 -37.95 7.74 -33.89
N GLY A 58 -37.21 8.52 -33.10
CA GLY A 58 -35.75 8.62 -33.17
C GLY A 58 -35.23 9.60 -34.24
N GLY A 59 -36.11 10.38 -34.87
CA GLY A 59 -35.71 11.45 -35.79
C GLY A 59 -35.07 12.60 -35.03
N ARG A 60 -33.84 12.99 -35.41
CA ARG A 60 -33.14 14.12 -34.77
C ARG A 60 -33.81 15.44 -35.17
N ILE A 61 -34.32 16.18 -34.18
CA ILE A 61 -34.98 17.48 -34.38
C ILE A 61 -33.93 18.57 -34.56
N THR A 62 -32.97 18.60 -33.64
CA THR A 62 -31.91 19.60 -33.60
C THR A 62 -30.74 19.12 -32.74
N GLN A 63 -29.60 19.79 -32.84
CA GLN A 63 -28.45 19.56 -31.98
C GLN A 63 -27.67 20.86 -31.73
N PHE A 64 -27.02 20.94 -30.59
CA PHE A 64 -26.04 21.95 -30.24
C PHE A 64 -24.69 21.27 -30.02
N LYS A 65 -23.68 21.66 -30.79
CA LYS A 65 -22.31 21.20 -30.59
C LYS A 65 -21.65 22.08 -29.52
N GLY A 66 -21.23 21.47 -28.41
CA GLY A 66 -20.40 22.15 -27.41
C GLY A 66 -19.14 22.74 -28.05
N ASN A 67 -18.68 23.89 -27.55
CA ASN A 67 -17.50 24.59 -28.04
C ASN A 67 -16.38 24.59 -27.00
N LYS A 68 -15.11 24.59 -27.46
CA LYS A 68 -13.90 24.63 -26.61
C LYS A 68 -13.80 25.83 -25.64
N ASN A 69 -14.61 26.87 -25.87
CA ASN A 69 -14.53 28.14 -25.14
C ASN A 69 -15.83 28.46 -24.37
N GLY A 70 -16.82 27.55 -24.35
CA GLY A 70 -18.05 27.76 -23.61
C GLY A 70 -17.97 27.13 -22.23
N HIS A 71 -18.18 27.94 -21.21
CA HIS A 71 -18.39 27.48 -19.83
C HIS A 71 -19.85 27.71 -19.44
N ILE A 72 -20.46 26.73 -18.81
CA ILE A 72 -21.78 26.86 -18.19
C ILE A 72 -21.57 27.23 -16.72
N GLY A 73 -22.05 28.40 -16.29
CA GLY A 73 -22.03 28.81 -14.87
C GLY A 73 -21.06 29.96 -14.52
N GLY A 74 -20.49 30.65 -15.52
CA GLY A 74 -19.44 31.67 -15.36
C GLY A 74 -19.88 33.07 -14.88
N ASP A 75 -21.17 33.34 -14.68
CA ASP A 75 -21.69 34.67 -14.40
C ASP A 75 -22.64 34.66 -13.20
N LYS A 76 -22.43 35.63 -12.30
CA LYS A 76 -22.95 35.73 -10.91
C LYS A 76 -24.49 35.69 -10.76
N GLU A 77 -25.24 35.56 -11.84
CA GLU A 77 -26.71 35.46 -11.84
C GLU A 77 -27.27 34.30 -12.70
N GLY A 78 -26.44 33.56 -13.45
CA GLY A 78 -26.88 32.55 -14.41
C GLY A 78 -26.97 31.14 -13.84
N ARG A 79 -28.02 30.83 -13.08
CA ARG A 79 -28.28 29.48 -12.53
C ARG A 79 -28.66 28.43 -13.60
N THR A 80 -28.96 28.88 -14.81
CA THR A 80 -29.40 28.07 -15.95
C THR A 80 -28.94 28.71 -17.25
N THR A 81 -28.58 27.89 -18.23
CA THR A 81 -28.25 28.35 -19.59
C THR A 81 -29.26 27.79 -20.58
N GLY A 82 -29.96 28.69 -21.28
CA GLY A 82 -30.94 28.36 -22.32
C GLY A 82 -30.33 28.42 -23.72
N TYR A 83 -30.56 27.38 -24.50
CA TYR A 83 -30.16 27.23 -25.90
C TYR A 83 -31.40 27.23 -26.78
N TYR A 84 -31.46 28.15 -27.74
CA TYR A 84 -32.55 28.23 -28.73
C TYR A 84 -32.04 27.68 -30.06
N LEU A 85 -32.59 26.55 -30.49
CA LEU A 85 -32.07 25.79 -31.62
C LEU A 85 -33.11 25.65 -32.72
N ASN A 86 -32.69 25.82 -33.97
CA ASN A 86 -33.57 25.63 -35.13
C ASN A 86 -33.86 24.15 -35.37
N ASN A 87 -35.08 23.80 -35.79
CA ASN A 87 -35.50 22.43 -36.08
C ASN A 87 -35.04 21.97 -37.47
N ASP A 88 -33.79 22.21 -37.85
CA ASP A 88 -33.28 22.02 -39.21
C ASP A 88 -32.95 20.56 -39.57
N GLN A 89 -32.77 19.69 -38.58
CA GLN A 89 -32.31 18.31 -38.78
C GLN A 89 -33.43 17.30 -39.06
N ASN A 90 -34.69 17.67 -38.80
CA ASN A 90 -35.87 16.85 -39.14
C ASN A 90 -36.56 17.34 -40.43
N GLY A 91 -35.77 17.66 -41.46
CA GLY A 91 -36.29 18.19 -42.72
C GLY A 91 -37.04 19.53 -42.56
N LYS A 92 -36.68 20.34 -41.54
CA LYS A 92 -37.33 21.61 -41.18
C LYS A 92 -38.81 21.49 -40.80
N LYS A 93 -39.25 20.29 -40.40
CA LYS A 93 -40.61 20.07 -39.92
C LYS A 93 -40.67 20.20 -38.40
N PRO A 94 -41.70 20.87 -37.87
CA PRO A 94 -41.96 20.88 -36.44
C PRO A 94 -42.15 19.46 -35.90
N ALA A 95 -41.53 19.15 -34.76
CA ALA A 95 -41.65 17.87 -34.09
C ALA A 95 -41.57 18.04 -32.57
N LYS A 96 -42.30 17.20 -31.84
CA LYS A 96 -42.30 17.23 -30.37
C LYS A 96 -40.99 16.65 -29.84
N PRO A 97 -40.29 17.36 -28.93
CA PRO A 97 -39.12 16.79 -28.26
C PRO A 97 -39.56 15.66 -27.35
N GLU A 98 -39.06 14.45 -27.57
CA GLU A 98 -39.33 13.29 -26.70
C GLU A 98 -38.06 12.70 -26.08
N TYR A 99 -36.90 12.83 -26.75
CA TYR A 99 -35.62 12.42 -26.17
C TYR A 99 -34.60 13.55 -26.20
N VAL A 100 -33.75 13.59 -25.17
CA VAL A 100 -32.62 14.50 -25.06
C VAL A 100 -31.36 13.70 -24.71
N SER A 101 -30.28 13.97 -25.42
CA SER A 101 -28.94 13.46 -25.11
C SER A 101 -28.03 14.63 -24.74
N VAL A 102 -27.34 14.53 -23.61
CA VAL A 102 -26.37 15.52 -23.10
C VAL A 102 -25.04 14.79 -22.93
N VAL A 103 -24.01 15.15 -23.69
CA VAL A 103 -22.73 14.43 -23.71
C VAL A 103 -21.57 15.41 -23.51
N MET A 104 -20.71 15.13 -22.53
CA MET A 104 -19.48 15.88 -22.32
C MET A 104 -18.50 15.63 -23.46
N HIS A 105 -18.00 16.72 -24.02
CA HIS A 105 -17.03 16.69 -25.13
C HIS A 105 -15.62 17.07 -24.67
N GLU A 106 -15.50 18.01 -23.74
CA GLU A 106 -14.24 18.47 -23.15
C GLU A 106 -14.10 17.94 -21.72
N ASN A 107 -12.90 18.04 -21.17
CA ASN A 107 -12.48 17.39 -19.90
C ASN A 107 -12.87 18.17 -18.63
N ASP A 108 -13.63 19.25 -18.75
CA ASP A 108 -14.08 20.04 -17.61
C ASP A 108 -15.52 19.64 -17.26
N GLY A 109 -15.62 18.67 -16.36
CA GLY A 109 -16.88 18.05 -15.93
C GLY A 109 -17.89 19.05 -15.36
N ILE A 110 -19.18 18.68 -15.39
CA ILE A 110 -20.28 19.49 -14.84
C ILE A 110 -21.06 18.73 -13.78
N CYS A 111 -21.63 19.45 -12.81
CA CYS A 111 -22.65 18.90 -11.91
C CYS A 111 -24.03 19.36 -12.38
N LEU A 112 -24.72 18.51 -13.13
CA LEU A 112 -25.99 18.79 -13.78
C LEU A 112 -27.16 18.67 -12.78
N ALA A 113 -27.85 19.77 -12.50
CA ALA A 113 -29.00 19.85 -11.60
C ALA A 113 -30.35 19.72 -12.31
N ALA A 114 -30.45 20.18 -13.57
CA ALA A 114 -31.69 20.12 -14.35
C ALA A 114 -31.46 20.11 -15.86
N VAL A 115 -32.39 19.49 -16.59
CA VAL A 115 -32.49 19.54 -18.06
C VAL A 115 -33.95 19.80 -18.43
N ALA A 116 -34.24 20.81 -19.23
CA ALA A 116 -35.57 21.03 -19.78
C ALA A 116 -35.54 21.19 -21.28
N ALA A 117 -36.60 20.71 -21.96
CA ALA A 117 -36.79 20.87 -23.39
C ALA A 117 -38.22 21.35 -23.69
N ALA A 118 -38.35 22.30 -24.63
CA ALA A 118 -39.62 22.85 -25.07
C ALA A 118 -39.67 22.99 -26.60
N GLY A 119 -40.82 22.66 -27.19
CA GLY A 119 -41.08 22.75 -28.64
C GLY A 119 -42.44 22.14 -28.98
N GLU A 120 -43.09 22.59 -30.06
CA GLU A 120 -44.41 22.08 -30.51
C GLU A 120 -45.49 22.09 -29.41
N GLY A 121 -45.50 23.14 -28.58
CA GLY A 121 -46.48 23.32 -27.50
C GLY A 121 -46.32 22.38 -26.31
N VAL A 122 -45.24 21.59 -26.24
CA VAL A 122 -44.91 20.74 -25.09
C VAL A 122 -43.66 21.23 -24.38
N GLN A 123 -43.60 21.00 -23.07
CA GLN A 123 -42.45 21.33 -22.22
C GLN A 123 -42.21 20.21 -21.22
N TRP A 124 -40.95 19.78 -21.11
CA TRP A 124 -40.54 18.69 -20.24
C TRP A 124 -39.34 19.10 -19.40
N ALA A 125 -39.21 18.55 -18.19
CA ALA A 125 -38.11 18.86 -17.29
C ALA A 125 -37.67 17.65 -16.47
N TRP A 126 -36.36 17.45 -16.36
CA TRP A 126 -35.70 16.44 -15.54
C TRP A 126 -34.82 17.10 -14.48
N THR A 127 -34.66 16.47 -13.32
CA THR A 127 -33.84 16.99 -12.20
C THR A 127 -32.83 15.97 -11.71
N GLY A 128 -31.72 16.46 -11.14
CA GLY A 128 -30.67 15.61 -10.60
C GLY A 128 -31.09 14.77 -9.38
N ASP A 129 -32.17 15.13 -8.68
CA ASP A 129 -32.78 14.26 -7.67
C ASP A 129 -33.26 12.92 -8.25
N ILE A 130 -33.73 12.92 -9.50
CA ILE A 130 -34.11 11.70 -10.22
C ILE A 130 -32.87 10.87 -10.55
N GLY A 131 -31.79 11.52 -10.96
CA GLY A 131 -30.49 10.85 -11.15
C GLY A 131 -29.95 10.23 -9.86
N TYR A 132 -29.98 10.97 -8.75
CA TYR A 132 -29.64 10.49 -7.41
C TYR A 132 -30.48 9.27 -7.02
N THR A 133 -31.80 9.33 -7.21
CA THR A 133 -32.74 8.22 -6.98
C THR A 133 -32.32 6.94 -7.72
N CYS A 134 -31.91 7.12 -8.97
CA CYS A 134 -31.46 6.03 -9.81
C CYS A 134 -29.98 5.66 -9.58
N GLY A 135 -29.31 6.22 -8.58
CA GLY A 135 -27.96 5.82 -8.16
C GLY A 135 -26.83 6.40 -9.02
N ALA A 136 -27.05 7.54 -9.66
CA ALA A 136 -25.97 8.29 -10.30
C ALA A 136 -25.07 8.97 -9.25
N GLN A 137 -23.82 9.23 -9.62
CA GLN A 137 -22.90 10.02 -8.79
C GLN A 137 -23.42 11.45 -8.62
N TRP A 138 -23.45 11.93 -7.39
CA TRP A 138 -24.19 13.15 -7.06
C TRP A 138 -23.47 14.02 -6.02
N TYR A 139 -23.90 15.28 -5.95
CA TYR A 139 -23.47 16.25 -4.94
C TYR A 139 -24.61 17.24 -4.58
N PRO A 140 -24.62 17.84 -3.38
CA PRO A 140 -25.61 18.85 -3.00
C PRO A 140 -25.35 20.13 -3.80
N SER A 141 -26.40 20.71 -4.39
CA SER A 141 -26.28 21.91 -5.21
C SER A 141 -27.10 23.05 -4.58
N GLN A 142 -26.72 24.32 -4.77
CA GLN A 142 -27.56 25.45 -4.30
C GLN A 142 -28.63 25.86 -5.32
N TYR A 143 -28.88 25.00 -6.32
CA TYR A 143 -29.88 25.25 -7.33
C TYR A 143 -31.29 25.02 -6.75
N THR A 144 -32.10 26.07 -6.71
CA THR A 144 -33.51 26.06 -6.28
C THR A 144 -34.40 26.54 -7.42
N MET A 145 -35.59 25.97 -7.60
CA MET A 145 -36.49 26.32 -8.70
C MET A 145 -37.74 27.08 -8.24
N GLY A 146 -38.07 28.19 -8.90
CA GLY A 146 -39.32 28.94 -8.65
C GLY A 146 -39.55 29.31 -7.18
N ASN A 147 -40.79 29.14 -6.69
CA ASN A 147 -41.17 29.35 -5.28
C ASN A 147 -40.78 28.17 -4.36
N TYR A 148 -40.05 27.18 -4.89
CA TYR A 148 -39.68 25.99 -4.17
C TYR A 148 -38.34 26.21 -3.43
N ASN A 149 -38.43 26.40 -2.11
CA ASN A 149 -37.29 26.72 -1.25
C ASN A 149 -36.45 25.50 -0.83
N GLN A 150 -36.45 24.40 -1.60
CA GLN A 150 -35.48 23.32 -1.36
C GLN A 150 -34.49 23.18 -2.51
N PRO A 151 -33.19 22.98 -2.19
CA PRO A 151 -32.17 22.73 -3.19
C PRO A 151 -32.35 21.38 -3.85
N ILE A 152 -32.01 21.33 -5.13
CA ILE A 152 -32.03 20.12 -5.96
C ILE A 152 -30.63 19.54 -5.99
N ARG A 153 -30.50 18.21 -5.91
CA ARG A 153 -29.20 17.55 -6.08
C ARG A 153 -28.73 17.65 -7.52
N CYS A 154 -27.42 17.71 -7.73
CA CYS A 154 -26.83 17.62 -9.06
C CYS A 154 -26.11 16.28 -9.25
N VAL A 155 -25.99 15.84 -10.50
CA VAL A 155 -25.28 14.62 -10.87
C VAL A 155 -24.08 14.93 -11.75
N TRP A 156 -23.00 14.19 -11.57
CA TRP A 156 -21.75 14.47 -12.25
C TRP A 156 -21.69 13.87 -13.65
N LEU A 157 -21.21 14.67 -14.61
CA LEU A 157 -20.84 14.24 -15.95
C LEU A 157 -19.42 14.74 -16.28
N ASP A 158 -18.57 13.88 -16.82
CA ASP A 158 -17.19 14.22 -17.19
C ASP A 158 -16.66 13.33 -18.33
N ALA A 159 -15.89 13.92 -19.25
CA ALA A 159 -15.46 13.23 -20.46
C ALA A 159 -14.22 12.34 -20.29
N ASN A 160 -13.34 12.65 -19.33
CA ASN A 160 -12.04 11.97 -19.20
C ASN A 160 -11.93 11.06 -17.96
N HIS A 161 -12.89 11.14 -17.03
CA HIS A 161 -12.98 10.30 -15.84
C HIS A 161 -11.79 10.41 -14.88
N ASP A 162 -10.93 11.44 -15.03
CA ASP A 162 -9.66 11.53 -14.30
C ASP A 162 -9.83 11.73 -12.79
N ASN A 163 -11.01 12.19 -12.41
CA ASN A 163 -11.43 12.53 -11.07
C ASN A 163 -12.36 11.46 -10.45
N GLY A 164 -12.62 10.37 -11.19
CA GLY A 164 -13.48 9.27 -10.74
C GLY A 164 -14.98 9.46 -11.01
N ILE A 165 -15.36 10.50 -11.75
CA ILE A 165 -16.72 10.64 -12.31
C ILE A 165 -16.90 9.58 -13.41
N ILE A 166 -17.97 8.79 -13.31
CA ILE A 166 -18.24 7.63 -14.17
C ILE A 166 -18.91 8.06 -15.46
N ALA A 167 -19.93 8.92 -15.39
CA ALA A 167 -20.76 9.24 -16.56
C ALA A 167 -20.09 10.29 -17.44
N LYS A 168 -19.98 10.02 -18.74
CA LYS A 168 -19.64 10.99 -19.78
C LYS A 168 -20.85 11.66 -20.41
N GLY A 169 -22.00 10.98 -20.41
CA GLY A 169 -23.22 11.54 -20.97
C GLY A 169 -24.48 11.00 -20.30
N LEU A 170 -25.59 11.68 -20.57
CA LEU A 170 -26.92 11.41 -20.07
C LEU A 170 -27.91 11.38 -21.24
N SER A 171 -28.60 10.26 -21.41
CA SER A 171 -29.73 10.13 -22.33
C SER A 171 -31.03 10.07 -21.56
N LEU A 172 -32.04 10.82 -22.01
CA LEU A 172 -33.35 10.94 -21.36
C LEU A 172 -34.47 10.80 -22.38
N HIS A 173 -35.47 9.98 -22.07
CA HIS A 173 -36.82 10.11 -22.64
C HIS A 173 -37.58 11.16 -21.83
N ILE A 174 -37.38 12.43 -22.19
CA ILE A 174 -37.69 13.55 -21.30
C ILE A 174 -39.20 13.69 -21.00
N ARG A 175 -40.06 13.15 -21.86
CA ARG A 175 -41.51 13.08 -21.64
C ARG A 175 -41.90 12.27 -20.40
N ASP A 176 -41.08 11.29 -20.01
CA ASP A 176 -41.31 10.52 -18.79
C ASP A 176 -41.18 11.34 -17.49
N PHE A 177 -40.84 12.62 -17.62
CA PHE A 177 -40.75 13.56 -16.51
C PHE A 177 -41.79 14.70 -16.63
N SER A 178 -42.91 14.43 -17.30
CA SER A 178 -44.03 15.38 -17.51
C SER A 178 -44.75 15.87 -16.26
N GLY A 179 -44.61 15.13 -15.14
CA GLY A 179 -45.32 15.41 -13.90
C GLY A 179 -46.79 14.98 -13.88
N GLU A 180 -47.24 14.20 -14.87
CA GLU A 180 -48.61 13.67 -14.90
C GLU A 180 -48.86 12.68 -13.76
N ALA A 181 -50.03 12.79 -13.11
CA ALA A 181 -50.35 12.05 -11.89
C ALA A 181 -50.27 10.52 -12.06
N GLY A 182 -50.74 10.00 -13.21
CA GLY A 182 -50.71 8.57 -13.51
C GLY A 182 -49.28 8.03 -13.64
N MET A 183 -48.40 8.81 -14.27
CA MET A 183 -46.99 8.45 -14.43
C MET A 183 -46.23 8.50 -13.11
N LEU A 184 -46.45 9.56 -12.32
CA LEU A 184 -45.88 9.68 -10.97
C LEU A 184 -46.27 8.47 -10.12
N SER A 185 -47.55 8.08 -10.12
CA SER A 185 -48.04 6.91 -9.38
C SER A 185 -47.33 5.62 -9.81
N GLN A 186 -47.16 5.40 -11.12
CA GLN A 186 -46.46 4.21 -11.63
C GLN A 186 -44.99 4.15 -11.18
N TYR A 187 -44.29 5.27 -11.10
CA TYR A 187 -42.90 5.27 -10.62
C TYR A 187 -42.79 5.21 -9.09
N LYS A 188 -43.83 5.64 -8.34
CA LYS A 188 -43.87 5.39 -6.88
C LYS A 188 -43.97 3.91 -6.55
N GLU A 189 -44.74 3.17 -7.35
CA GLU A 189 -44.94 1.73 -7.14
C GLU A 189 -43.68 0.92 -7.41
N ASP A 190 -42.97 1.22 -8.50
CA ASP A 190 -41.72 0.55 -8.87
C ASP A 190 -40.78 1.53 -9.58
N GLU A 191 -39.82 2.07 -8.81
CA GLU A 191 -38.74 2.93 -9.30
C GLU A 191 -37.92 2.27 -10.42
N GLY A 192 -37.87 0.94 -10.44
CA GLY A 192 -37.18 0.18 -11.48
C GLY A 192 -37.77 0.40 -12.87
N ARG A 193 -39.06 0.75 -12.99
CA ARG A 193 -39.68 1.10 -14.28
C ARG A 193 -38.98 2.27 -14.95
N LEU A 194 -38.44 3.20 -14.15
CA LEU A 194 -37.70 4.36 -14.60
C LEU A 194 -36.19 4.07 -14.68
N CYS A 195 -35.58 3.60 -13.59
CA CYS A 195 -34.12 3.50 -13.47
C CYS A 195 -33.52 2.33 -14.27
N GLN A 196 -34.23 1.21 -14.40
CA GLN A 196 -33.71 -0.02 -15.00
C GLN A 196 -34.05 -0.14 -16.50
N ASN A 197 -34.07 0.99 -17.20
CA ASN A 197 -34.49 1.06 -18.59
C ASN A 197 -33.58 1.98 -19.41
N SER A 198 -32.87 1.42 -20.36
CA SER A 198 -31.83 2.15 -21.09
C SER A 198 -32.39 3.21 -22.06
N ALA A 199 -33.65 3.06 -22.48
CA ALA A 199 -34.33 4.04 -23.33
C ALA A 199 -34.93 5.22 -22.55
N ARG A 200 -35.26 5.05 -21.26
CA ARG A 200 -35.83 6.14 -20.43
C ARG A 200 -34.80 7.07 -19.85
N MET A 201 -33.78 6.50 -19.21
CA MET A 201 -32.70 7.28 -18.61
C MET A 201 -31.44 6.43 -18.54
N THR A 202 -30.34 6.93 -19.09
CA THR A 202 -29.05 6.25 -19.00
C THR A 202 -27.93 7.24 -18.75
N PHE A 203 -27.17 6.96 -17.69
CA PHE A 203 -25.87 7.58 -17.46
C PHE A 203 -24.83 6.74 -18.18
N HIS A 204 -24.32 7.26 -19.29
CA HIS A 204 -23.38 6.56 -20.16
C HIS A 204 -21.96 6.74 -19.62
N PRO A 205 -21.26 5.64 -19.25
CA PRO A 205 -19.85 5.73 -18.90
C PRO A 205 -19.02 6.22 -20.08
N ASP A 206 -19.28 5.68 -21.27
CA ASP A 206 -18.69 6.18 -22.51
C ASP A 206 -19.77 6.31 -23.60
N ILE A 207 -19.73 7.43 -24.32
CA ILE A 207 -20.62 7.77 -25.43
C ILE A 207 -19.97 8.85 -26.27
N LEU A 208 -20.10 8.77 -27.59
CA LEU A 208 -19.65 9.83 -28.49
C LEU A 208 -20.71 10.94 -28.58
N PRO A 209 -20.34 12.22 -28.68
CA PRO A 209 -21.30 13.33 -28.74
C PRO A 209 -22.42 13.18 -29.77
N ASP A 210 -22.12 12.71 -30.98
CA ASP A 210 -23.09 12.56 -32.07
C ASP A 210 -23.88 11.23 -32.01
N SER A 211 -23.73 10.43 -30.94
CA SER A 211 -24.41 9.13 -30.77
C SER A 211 -25.92 9.28 -30.59
N PHE A 212 -26.65 8.25 -30.99
CA PHE A 212 -28.09 8.17 -30.80
C PHE A 212 -28.40 7.43 -29.48
N PRO A 213 -29.31 7.96 -28.63
CA PRO A 213 -29.79 7.23 -27.46
C PRO A 213 -30.63 6.00 -27.89
N THR A 214 -30.92 5.13 -26.94
CA THR A 214 -31.85 4.00 -27.21
C THR A 214 -33.27 4.53 -27.26
N PHE A 215 -34.01 4.18 -28.32
CA PHE A 215 -35.39 4.61 -28.51
C PHE A 215 -36.37 3.46 -28.31
N PHE A 216 -37.58 3.77 -27.83
CA PHE A 216 -38.68 2.82 -27.85
C PHE A 216 -39.18 2.58 -29.27
N ASN A 217 -39.19 1.32 -29.69
CA ASN A 217 -39.79 0.89 -30.96
C ASN A 217 -40.72 -0.32 -30.74
N PRO A 218 -42.05 -0.17 -30.88
CA PRO A 218 -42.78 1.05 -31.20
C PRO A 218 -42.73 2.09 -30.07
N PRO A 219 -43.00 3.39 -30.35
CA PRO A 219 -43.06 4.44 -29.35
C PRO A 219 -44.04 4.12 -28.21
N LEU A 220 -43.77 4.67 -27.02
CA LEU A 220 -44.60 4.43 -25.84
C LEU A 220 -46.02 4.97 -26.03
N LYS A 221 -46.98 4.24 -25.48
CA LYS A 221 -48.39 4.63 -25.43
C LYS A 221 -48.78 4.99 -24.01
N TYR A 222 -49.55 6.07 -23.91
CA TYR A 222 -49.98 6.66 -22.66
C TYR A 222 -51.50 6.61 -22.57
N MET A 223 -52.01 6.27 -21.39
CA MET A 223 -53.43 6.22 -21.09
C MET A 223 -54.03 7.62 -21.24
N ARG A 224 -55.15 7.69 -21.97
CA ARG A 224 -56.04 8.86 -21.94
C ARG A 224 -56.79 8.86 -20.61
N GLU A 225 -57.15 10.03 -20.08
CA GLU A 225 -57.93 10.18 -18.84
C GLU A 225 -59.05 9.13 -18.75
N THR A 226 -59.02 8.26 -17.74
CA THR A 226 -60.03 7.20 -17.61
C THR A 226 -61.17 7.53 -16.65
N ASN A 227 -61.17 8.69 -15.97
CA ASN A 227 -62.15 8.97 -14.91
C ASN A 227 -62.87 10.32 -15.10
N ALA A 228 -63.52 10.52 -16.25
CA ALA A 228 -64.55 11.55 -16.34
C ALA A 228 -65.76 11.22 -15.43
N ASP A 229 -65.97 9.94 -15.10
CA ASP A 229 -67.19 9.43 -14.47
C ASP A 229 -67.07 9.10 -12.96
N ASP A 230 -65.86 9.16 -12.36
CA ASP A 230 -65.65 8.87 -10.92
C ASP A 230 -64.47 9.69 -10.33
N PRO A 231 -64.76 10.86 -9.72
CA PRO A 231 -63.74 11.76 -9.18
C PRO A 231 -63.05 11.24 -7.91
N THR A 232 -63.45 10.07 -7.37
CA THR A 232 -62.82 9.47 -6.18
C THR A 232 -61.62 8.58 -6.50
N LYS A 233 -61.43 8.21 -7.77
CA LYS A 233 -60.32 7.36 -8.22
C LYS A 233 -59.10 8.18 -8.67
N PRO A 234 -57.87 7.75 -8.36
CA PRO A 234 -56.66 8.43 -8.81
C PRO A 234 -56.64 8.56 -10.34
N SER A 235 -56.28 9.74 -10.85
CA SER A 235 -56.13 9.96 -12.28
C SER A 235 -55.04 9.04 -12.85
N THR A 236 -55.39 8.26 -13.86
CA THR A 236 -54.47 7.46 -14.68
C THR A 236 -53.94 8.24 -15.87
N ALA A 237 -54.31 9.51 -16.02
CA ALA A 237 -53.87 10.36 -17.12
C ALA A 237 -52.34 10.39 -17.18
N GLY A 238 -51.80 10.13 -18.36
CA GLY A 238 -50.35 10.09 -18.57
C GLY A 238 -49.66 8.82 -18.09
N ALA A 239 -50.37 7.86 -17.49
CA ALA A 239 -49.79 6.56 -17.15
C ALA A 239 -49.41 5.78 -18.41
N LEU A 240 -48.36 4.97 -18.34
CA LEU A 240 -47.96 4.09 -19.44
C LEU A 240 -48.95 2.93 -19.57
N GLU A 241 -49.39 2.63 -20.79
CA GLU A 241 -50.22 1.43 -21.05
C GLU A 241 -49.46 0.14 -20.71
N LYS A 242 -48.14 0.14 -20.92
CA LYS A 242 -47.23 -0.97 -20.62
C LYS A 242 -46.08 -0.47 -19.74
N PRO A 243 -46.27 -0.33 -18.42
CA PRO A 243 -45.29 0.32 -17.53
C PRO A 243 -43.94 -0.39 -17.46
N ASN A 244 -43.91 -1.70 -17.67
CA ASN A 244 -42.69 -2.51 -17.64
C ASN A 244 -42.00 -2.62 -19.03
N GLN A 245 -42.49 -1.94 -20.07
CA GLN A 245 -41.88 -1.98 -21.40
C GLN A 245 -40.45 -1.40 -21.36
N GLY A 246 -39.49 -2.16 -21.86
CA GLY A 246 -38.08 -1.76 -21.99
C GLY A 246 -37.24 -1.85 -20.71
N ARG A 247 -37.75 -2.45 -19.62
CA ARG A 247 -36.88 -2.78 -18.48
C ARG A 247 -35.84 -3.80 -18.95
N ASP A 248 -34.59 -3.38 -19.07
CA ASP A 248 -33.56 -4.09 -19.82
C ASP A 248 -32.26 -4.31 -19.04
N ARG A 249 -32.14 -3.74 -17.84
CA ARG A 249 -30.94 -3.88 -17.00
C ARG A 249 -31.27 -4.06 -15.52
N GLN A 250 -30.37 -4.70 -14.77
CA GLN A 250 -30.53 -4.89 -13.33
C GLN A 250 -30.04 -3.69 -12.52
N THR A 251 -29.25 -2.82 -13.13
CA THR A 251 -28.61 -1.67 -12.50
C THR A 251 -29.45 -0.41 -12.66
N ARG A 252 -29.36 0.52 -11.70
CA ARG A 252 -30.25 1.69 -11.66
C ARG A 252 -29.77 2.89 -12.49
N ALA A 253 -28.46 3.19 -12.56
CA ALA A 253 -27.95 4.36 -13.31
C ALA A 253 -27.05 3.97 -14.50
N TYR A 254 -26.07 3.11 -14.23
CA TYR A 254 -25.02 2.76 -15.18
C TYR A 254 -25.28 1.40 -15.83
N PRO A 255 -25.30 1.30 -17.17
CA PRO A 255 -25.68 0.08 -17.90
C PRO A 255 -24.66 -1.05 -17.80
N ASP A 256 -23.40 -0.75 -17.50
CA ASP A 256 -22.30 -1.71 -17.39
C ASP A 256 -22.20 -2.38 -16.00
N GLY A 257 -23.07 -2.01 -15.07
CA GLY A 257 -23.01 -2.51 -13.69
C GLY A 257 -21.85 -1.96 -12.88
N THR A 258 -21.41 -0.74 -13.17
CA THR A 258 -20.66 0.08 -12.21
C THR A 258 -21.56 0.55 -11.05
N ASP A 259 -22.18 -0.40 -10.34
CA ASP A 259 -22.71 -0.18 -8.99
C ASP A 259 -21.55 -0.41 -8.01
N MET A 260 -20.87 0.67 -7.61
CA MET A 260 -19.60 0.63 -6.88
C MET A 260 -19.55 -0.42 -5.75
N ASN A 261 -18.97 -1.59 -6.06
CA ASN A 261 -18.49 -2.52 -5.05
C ASN A 261 -17.04 -2.12 -4.78
N SER A 262 -16.81 -1.33 -3.73
CA SER A 262 -15.50 -0.78 -3.35
C SER A 262 -14.38 -1.84 -3.25
N ARG A 263 -14.74 -3.11 -3.01
CA ARG A 263 -13.82 -4.26 -3.05
C ARG A 263 -13.39 -4.67 -4.47
N LYS A 264 -14.21 -4.47 -5.51
CA LYS A 264 -13.86 -4.76 -6.91
C LYS A 264 -12.92 -3.70 -7.50
N LEU A 265 -13.10 -2.41 -7.19
CA LEU A 265 -12.18 -1.34 -7.60
C LEU A 265 -10.75 -1.58 -7.08
N ARG A 266 -10.63 -1.99 -5.81
CA ARG A 266 -9.34 -2.33 -5.19
C ARG A 266 -8.67 -3.56 -5.83
N ARG A 267 -9.44 -4.45 -6.47
CA ARG A 267 -8.96 -5.69 -7.12
C ARG A 267 -8.68 -5.49 -8.62
N GLN A 268 -9.48 -4.71 -9.33
CA GLN A 268 -9.29 -4.41 -10.75
C GLN A 268 -8.20 -3.36 -11.01
N GLN A 269 -7.93 -2.45 -10.06
CA GLN A 269 -6.77 -1.55 -10.16
C GLN A 269 -5.43 -2.28 -9.97
N SER A 270 -5.40 -3.45 -9.34
CA SER A 270 -4.18 -4.28 -9.26
C SER A 270 -3.83 -4.96 -10.59
N SER A 271 -4.79 -5.11 -11.52
CA SER A 271 -4.57 -5.84 -12.78
C SER A 271 -4.38 -4.93 -14.00
N ASN A 272 -4.79 -3.65 -13.94
CA ASN A 272 -4.71 -2.72 -15.07
C ASN A 272 -3.66 -1.59 -14.93
N LEU A 273 -2.79 -1.64 -13.92
CA LEU A 273 -1.69 -0.67 -13.72
C LEU A 273 -0.46 -0.91 -14.62
N GLN A 274 -0.66 -1.30 -15.88
CA GLN A 274 0.43 -1.43 -16.88
C GLN A 274 0.31 -0.49 -18.09
N GLY A 275 -0.71 0.37 -18.16
CA GLY A 275 -0.85 1.30 -19.27
C GLY A 275 -1.46 2.61 -18.85
N GLN A 276 -0.65 3.68 -18.95
CA GLN A 276 -1.04 5.10 -18.89
C GLN A 276 -1.02 5.78 -17.49
N ARG A 277 0.07 6.55 -17.34
CA ARG A 277 0.31 7.76 -16.52
C ARG A 277 -0.69 8.11 -15.41
N LYS A 278 -0.14 8.17 -14.18
CA LYS A 278 -0.44 9.11 -13.08
C LYS A 278 -1.92 9.25 -12.67
N LEU A 279 -2.41 8.40 -11.77
CA LEU A 279 -3.42 8.81 -10.79
C LEU A 279 -3.08 8.23 -9.40
N LYS A 280 -2.56 9.10 -8.52
CA LYS A 280 -2.53 8.86 -7.06
C LYS A 280 -3.77 9.53 -6.47
N ILE A 281 -4.92 8.86 -6.47
CA ILE A 281 -6.09 9.38 -5.77
C ILE A 281 -6.12 8.75 -4.37
N ARG A 282 -5.80 9.56 -3.35
CA ARG A 282 -6.07 9.25 -1.95
C ARG A 282 -7.40 9.94 -1.58
N GLY A 283 -8.37 9.16 -1.12
CA GLY A 283 -9.69 9.63 -0.71
C GLY A 283 -10.77 9.23 -1.72
N ILE A 284 -11.67 8.31 -1.34
CA ILE A 284 -12.57 7.62 -2.28
C ILE A 284 -13.66 8.56 -2.86
N LYS A 285 -13.88 9.74 -2.26
CA LYS A 285 -14.97 10.65 -2.65
C LYS A 285 -14.61 12.14 -2.79
N ASN A 286 -13.37 12.55 -2.48
CA ASN A 286 -13.00 13.97 -2.46
C ASN A 286 -12.33 14.40 -3.78
N LEU A 287 -13.08 15.14 -4.61
CA LEU A 287 -12.61 15.69 -5.89
C LEU A 287 -11.65 16.89 -5.70
N HIS A 288 -11.76 17.60 -4.58
CA HIS A 288 -11.08 18.87 -4.33
C HIS A 288 -10.70 18.98 -2.85
N PRO A 289 -9.64 18.28 -2.40
CA PRO A 289 -9.23 18.23 -0.99
C PRO A 289 -8.82 19.59 -0.40
N GLU A 290 -8.55 20.58 -1.25
CA GLU A 290 -8.25 21.94 -0.86
C GLU A 290 -9.50 22.80 -0.53
N ARG A 291 -10.71 22.27 -0.72
CA ARG A 291 -11.96 23.04 -0.63
C ARG A 291 -12.94 22.50 0.41
N LEU A 292 -13.69 23.44 1.00
CA LEU A 292 -14.76 23.20 1.96
C LEU A 292 -16.03 23.93 1.49
N THR A 293 -17.10 23.19 1.23
CA THR A 293 -18.42 23.73 0.90
C THR A 293 -19.22 23.92 2.17
N VAL A 294 -19.65 25.15 2.47
CA VAL A 294 -20.49 25.44 3.64
C VAL A 294 -21.90 25.78 3.17
N SER A 295 -22.89 25.05 3.67
CA SER A 295 -24.29 25.22 3.29
C SER A 295 -25.20 25.57 4.46
N HIS A 296 -26.09 26.53 4.22
CA HIS A 296 -27.09 27.02 5.17
C HIS A 296 -28.53 26.59 4.79
N MET A 297 -28.70 25.69 3.81
CA MET A 297 -30.01 25.32 3.30
C MET A 297 -30.60 24.12 4.05
N LYS A 298 -31.90 24.18 4.35
CA LYS A 298 -32.64 23.16 5.13
C LYS A 298 -32.72 21.77 4.47
N GLY A 299 -32.44 21.67 3.17
CA GLY A 299 -32.46 20.41 2.41
C GLY A 299 -31.09 19.72 2.28
N HIS A 300 -30.01 20.30 2.79
CA HIS A 300 -28.67 19.73 2.67
C HIS A 300 -28.24 18.99 3.94
N SER A 301 -27.81 17.73 3.78
CA SER A 301 -27.27 16.89 4.85
C SER A 301 -25.83 16.49 4.56
N ALA A 302 -24.91 16.87 5.45
CA ALA A 302 -23.53 16.42 5.44
C ALA A 302 -23.43 14.94 5.81
N LYS A 303 -24.31 14.45 6.69
CA LYS A 303 -24.34 13.02 7.06
C LYS A 303 -24.76 12.14 5.90
N GLU A 304 -25.83 12.50 5.18
CA GLU A 304 -26.26 11.80 3.96
C GLU A 304 -25.12 11.76 2.96
N LEU A 305 -24.49 12.91 2.71
CA LEU A 305 -23.36 13.01 1.80
C LEU A 305 -22.21 12.08 2.20
N CYS A 306 -21.83 12.04 3.47
CA CYS A 306 -20.75 11.18 3.94
C CYS A 306 -21.06 9.69 3.79
N LEU A 307 -22.30 9.29 4.10
CA LEU A 307 -22.70 7.88 4.15
C LEU A 307 -23.07 7.31 2.79
N ASP A 308 -23.58 8.12 1.87
CA ASP A 308 -24.02 7.67 0.55
C ASP A 308 -22.82 7.21 -0.30
N LYS A 309 -22.92 6.05 -0.95
CA LYS A 309 -21.78 5.49 -1.69
C LYS A 309 -21.47 6.24 -2.98
N MET A 310 -22.48 6.88 -3.57
CA MET A 310 -22.41 7.56 -4.86
C MET A 310 -22.18 9.07 -4.70
N SER A 311 -22.01 9.57 -3.47
CA SER A 311 -21.60 10.94 -3.25
C SER A 311 -20.15 11.18 -3.68
N LEU A 312 -19.91 12.31 -4.33
CA LEU A 312 -18.60 12.69 -4.85
C LEU A 312 -18.49 14.21 -4.87
N GLY A 313 -17.45 14.78 -4.28
CA GLY A 313 -17.24 16.24 -4.23
C GLY A 313 -16.34 16.70 -3.07
N PRO A 314 -16.12 18.01 -2.92
CA PRO A 314 -15.31 18.56 -1.82
C PRO A 314 -15.91 18.27 -0.44
N ASP A 315 -15.12 18.51 0.61
CA ASP A 315 -15.62 18.41 1.98
C ASP A 315 -16.80 19.35 2.20
N PHE A 316 -17.75 18.95 3.06
CA PHE A 316 -19.05 19.60 3.14
C PHE A 316 -19.50 19.86 4.57
N VAL A 317 -20.03 21.05 4.83
CA VAL A 317 -20.65 21.45 6.10
C VAL A 317 -22.12 21.77 5.85
N SER A 318 -23.00 21.14 6.61
CA SER A 318 -24.38 21.59 6.78
C SER A 318 -24.52 22.30 8.12
N VAL A 319 -24.67 23.63 8.06
CA VAL A 319 -24.85 24.47 9.25
C VAL A 319 -26.21 24.19 9.90
N VAL A 320 -27.23 23.88 9.09
CA VAL A 320 -28.57 23.53 9.58
C VAL A 320 -28.57 22.17 10.29
N GLU A 321 -27.84 21.19 9.75
CA GLU A 321 -27.69 19.87 10.40
C GLU A 321 -26.70 19.91 11.58
N GLY A 322 -25.85 20.93 11.64
CA GLY A 322 -24.76 21.01 12.62
C GLY A 322 -23.73 19.91 12.41
N ALA A 323 -23.42 19.58 11.15
CA ALA A 323 -22.49 18.50 10.81
C ALA A 323 -21.50 18.87 9.70
N PHE A 324 -20.29 18.32 9.81
CA PHE A 324 -19.22 18.35 8.83
C PHE A 324 -19.01 16.94 8.27
N CYS A 325 -18.73 16.84 6.99
CA CYS A 325 -18.38 15.61 6.29
C CYS A 325 -16.99 15.75 5.67
N ASP A 326 -16.06 14.92 6.16
CA ASP A 326 -14.77 14.66 5.51
C ASP A 326 -15.00 13.64 4.39
N MET A 327 -14.99 14.12 3.16
CA MET A 327 -15.23 13.32 1.96
C MET A 327 -14.02 12.45 1.62
N ALA A 328 -12.82 12.76 2.11
CA ALA A 328 -11.64 11.94 1.89
C ALA A 328 -11.73 10.63 2.68
N THR A 329 -12.18 10.71 3.93
CA THR A 329 -12.35 9.54 4.82
C THR A 329 -13.77 8.97 4.84
N ALA A 330 -14.75 9.68 4.28
CA ALA A 330 -16.17 9.39 4.39
C ALA A 330 -16.65 9.33 5.86
N THR A 331 -16.09 10.20 6.72
CA THR A 331 -16.47 10.31 8.13
C THR A 331 -17.12 11.66 8.41
N TRP A 332 -18.18 11.66 9.22
CA TRP A 332 -18.87 12.88 9.60
C TRP A 332 -18.62 13.23 11.07
N TRP A 333 -18.62 14.52 11.37
CA TRP A 333 -18.36 15.10 12.68
C TRP A 333 -19.46 16.11 13.03
N PRO A 334 -19.89 16.23 14.30
CA PRO A 334 -20.74 17.33 14.71
C PRO A 334 -19.98 18.67 14.63
N LEU A 335 -20.66 19.78 14.37
CA LEU A 335 -20.04 21.10 14.47
C LEU A 335 -19.84 21.49 15.93
N CYS A 336 -18.75 22.20 16.21
CA CYS A 336 -18.48 22.69 17.55
C CYS A 336 -19.52 23.75 17.96
N THR A 337 -20.00 23.63 19.19
CA THR A 337 -20.94 24.58 19.82
C THR A 337 -20.48 24.90 21.24
N ALA A 338 -21.17 25.81 21.93
CA ALA A 338 -20.90 26.09 23.35
C ALA A 338 -21.00 24.83 24.24
N VAL A 339 -21.77 23.82 23.83
CA VAL A 339 -21.94 22.55 24.54
C VAL A 339 -21.05 21.45 23.98
N GLN A 340 -20.89 21.40 22.64
CA GLN A 340 -20.05 20.43 21.94
C GLN A 340 -18.67 21.05 21.66
N THR A 341 -17.73 20.94 22.59
CA THR A 341 -16.39 21.57 22.47
C THR A 341 -15.28 20.60 22.03
N ILE A 342 -15.55 19.30 22.10
CA ILE A 342 -14.62 18.19 21.78
C ILE A 342 -15.29 17.17 20.85
N ASN A 343 -14.50 16.40 20.11
CA ASN A 343 -14.94 15.51 19.02
C ASN A 343 -15.90 16.20 18.03
N CYS A 344 -15.55 17.43 17.63
CA CYS A 344 -16.36 18.26 16.76
C CYS A 344 -15.49 18.98 15.72
N PHE A 345 -16.10 19.43 14.62
CA PHE A 345 -15.45 20.28 13.63
C PHE A 345 -15.72 21.76 13.94
N ASP A 346 -14.65 22.53 14.09
CA ASP A 346 -14.69 23.96 14.32
C ASP A 346 -14.72 24.69 12.97
N LEU A 347 -15.84 25.37 12.70
CA LEU A 347 -16.09 26.05 11.44
C LEU A 347 -15.23 27.30 11.26
N GLU A 348 -14.84 27.98 12.34
CA GLU A 348 -14.05 29.21 12.28
C GLU A 348 -12.59 28.90 11.93
N THR A 349 -12.01 27.92 12.63
CA THR A 349 -10.63 27.49 12.41
C THR A 349 -10.48 26.50 11.28
N LYS A 350 -11.59 25.91 10.80
CA LYS A 350 -11.65 24.83 9.81
C LYS A 350 -10.85 23.60 10.23
N THR A 351 -10.90 23.24 11.51
CA THR A 351 -10.17 22.11 12.07
C THR A 351 -11.06 21.23 12.95
N THR A 352 -10.73 19.95 13.08
CA THR A 352 -11.41 19.05 14.02
C THR A 352 -10.82 19.20 15.42
N ARG A 353 -11.65 19.59 16.40
CA ARG A 353 -11.33 19.51 17.84
C ARG A 353 -11.68 18.11 18.32
N THR A 354 -10.71 17.24 18.48
CA THR A 354 -10.88 15.90 19.07
C THR A 354 -10.41 15.90 20.51
N ILE A 355 -10.81 14.89 21.30
CA ILE A 355 -10.09 14.56 22.54
C ILE A 355 -8.72 14.02 22.11
N TYR A 356 -7.77 14.91 21.86
CA TYR A 356 -6.38 14.58 22.03
C TYR A 356 -6.05 14.91 23.47
N SER A 357 -5.89 13.88 24.30
CA SER A 357 -5.33 14.08 25.62
C SER A 357 -3.95 14.74 25.47
N PRO A 358 -3.49 15.56 26.43
CA PRO A 358 -2.16 16.15 26.38
C PRO A 358 -1.00 15.14 26.22
N LEU A 359 -1.25 13.84 26.45
CA LEU A 359 -0.28 12.78 26.19
C LEU A 359 0.07 12.61 24.70
N THR A 360 -0.79 13.02 23.75
CA THR A 360 -0.55 12.73 22.32
C THR A 360 0.30 13.76 21.60
N VAL A 361 0.50 14.96 22.14
CA VAL A 361 1.47 15.92 21.58
C VAL A 361 2.88 15.53 22.00
N GLU A 362 3.06 15.05 23.24
CA GLU A 362 4.29 14.38 23.61
C GLU A 362 4.46 13.11 22.80
N THR A 363 3.53 12.16 22.70
CA THR A 363 3.79 10.98 21.86
C THR A 363 3.91 11.28 20.38
N PHE A 364 3.31 12.31 19.79
CA PHE A 364 3.52 12.66 18.37
C PHE A 364 4.82 13.43 18.15
N ALA A 365 5.20 14.33 19.06
CA ALA A 365 6.52 14.97 19.04
C ALA A 365 7.61 13.96 19.37
N THR A 366 7.38 13.03 20.29
CA THR A 366 8.24 11.89 20.63
C THR A 366 8.23 10.86 19.52
N GLU A 367 7.14 10.59 18.80
CA GLU A 367 7.14 9.70 17.62
C GLU A 367 7.82 10.40 16.43
N ILE A 368 7.67 11.70 16.23
CA ILE A 368 8.43 12.47 15.23
C ILE A 368 9.90 12.57 15.64
N LEU A 369 10.21 12.79 16.91
CA LEU A 369 11.57 12.82 17.43
C LEU A 369 12.16 11.41 17.51
N VAL A 370 11.35 10.36 17.65
CA VAL A 370 11.73 8.94 17.58
C VAL A 370 11.86 8.54 16.12
N VAL A 371 11.10 9.11 15.18
CA VAL A 371 11.25 8.88 13.75
C VAL A 371 12.44 9.69 13.21
N ILE A 372 12.66 10.92 13.67
CA ILE A 372 13.84 11.75 13.35
C ILE A 372 15.06 11.21 14.08
N ALA A 373 14.94 10.75 15.33
CA ALA A 373 16.00 10.04 16.04
C ALA A 373 16.19 8.66 15.43
N GLN A 374 15.17 7.93 14.96
CA GLN A 374 15.33 6.69 14.20
C GLN A 374 15.96 6.98 12.85
N PHE A 375 15.67 8.09 12.18
CA PHE A 375 16.33 8.49 10.93
C PHE A 375 17.77 8.94 11.19
N LYS A 376 18.05 9.66 12.28
CA LYS A 376 19.41 9.98 12.73
C LYS A 376 20.16 8.75 13.26
N ILE A 377 19.46 7.81 13.90
CA ILE A 377 19.94 6.51 14.37
C ILE A 377 20.14 5.60 13.16
N LEU A 378 19.37 5.71 12.08
CA LEU A 378 19.61 4.98 10.83
C LEU A 378 20.79 5.59 10.08
N ASP A 379 20.91 6.91 10.02
CA ASP A 379 22.09 7.62 9.50
C ASP A 379 23.36 7.33 10.32
N THR A 380 23.24 7.10 11.64
CA THR A 380 24.37 6.69 12.51
C THR A 380 24.55 5.17 12.60
N ALA A 381 23.51 4.34 12.45
CA ALA A 381 23.58 2.87 12.45
C ALA A 381 24.16 2.32 11.15
N PHE A 382 24.12 3.10 10.06
CA PHE A 382 24.97 2.85 8.90
C PHE A 382 26.48 2.90 9.23
N THR A 383 26.87 3.40 10.41
CA THR A 383 28.27 3.42 10.85
C THR A 383 28.70 2.22 11.70
N PHE A 384 27.86 1.51 12.46
CA PHE A 384 28.34 0.35 13.25
C PHE A 384 27.20 -0.58 13.73
N SER A 385 27.00 -1.74 13.08
CA SER A 385 26.37 -2.94 13.67
C SER A 385 26.41 -4.10 12.67
N TRP A 386 27.15 -5.16 12.99
CA TRP A 386 27.44 -6.30 12.10
C TRP A 386 26.44 -7.46 12.21
N ASP A 387 25.33 -7.33 12.96
CA ASP A 387 24.47 -8.47 13.34
C ASP A 387 22.96 -8.28 13.08
N ARG A 388 22.53 -7.36 12.20
CA ARG A 388 21.08 -7.11 11.95
C ARG A 388 20.75 -6.89 10.47
N PRO A 389 19.78 -7.62 9.89
CA PRO A 389 19.06 -7.11 8.73
C PRO A 389 18.19 -5.93 9.22
N PRO A 390 18.31 -4.72 8.66
CA PRO A 390 17.50 -3.60 9.10
C PRO A 390 16.02 -3.79 8.72
N PRO A 391 15.13 -3.06 9.40
CA PRO A 391 13.70 -3.11 9.12
C PRO A 391 13.38 -2.77 7.65
N SER A 392 12.28 -3.30 7.12
CA SER A 392 11.75 -2.91 5.79
C SER A 392 11.55 -1.39 5.64
N LEU A 393 11.34 -0.69 6.77
CA LEU A 393 11.28 0.77 6.85
C LEU A 393 12.63 1.43 6.48
N ALA A 394 13.76 0.83 6.83
CA ALA A 394 15.10 1.32 6.49
C ALA A 394 15.38 1.21 5.00
N THR A 395 14.91 0.14 4.35
CA THR A 395 15.01 -0.03 2.90
C THR A 395 14.19 1.03 2.15
N ALA A 396 12.94 1.26 2.57
CA ALA A 396 12.07 2.28 1.99
C ALA A 396 12.59 3.71 2.24
N TYR A 397 13.20 3.94 3.41
CA TYR A 397 13.88 5.19 3.72
C TYR A 397 15.09 5.42 2.83
N LEU A 398 15.96 4.41 2.70
CA LEU A 398 17.15 4.48 1.87
C LEU A 398 16.79 4.76 0.41
N GLU A 399 15.78 4.08 -0.14
CA GLU A 399 15.24 4.35 -1.47
C GLU A 399 14.84 5.83 -1.61
N ARG A 400 14.00 6.32 -0.69
CA ARG A 400 13.56 7.71 -0.71
C ARG A 400 14.72 8.69 -0.56
N ARG A 401 15.70 8.38 0.27
CA ARG A 401 16.85 9.25 0.53
C ARG A 401 17.77 9.34 -0.68
N ILE A 402 18.05 8.23 -1.36
CA ILE A 402 18.86 8.18 -2.60
C ILE A 402 18.17 8.95 -3.72
N LEU A 403 16.87 8.73 -3.93
CA LEU A 403 16.11 9.38 -5.01
C LEU A 403 16.03 10.90 -4.86
N ASN A 404 16.03 11.40 -3.62
CA ASN A 404 15.94 12.83 -3.30
C ASN A 404 17.30 13.43 -2.92
N GLU A 405 18.42 12.70 -3.04
CA GLU A 405 19.72 13.23 -2.67
C GLU A 405 20.18 14.32 -3.64
N ARG A 406 20.68 15.42 -3.09
CA ARG A 406 21.14 16.56 -3.89
C ARG A 406 22.47 16.23 -4.58
N PRO A 407 22.77 16.83 -5.75
CA PRO A 407 24.12 16.78 -6.32
C PRO A 407 25.14 17.31 -5.30
N GLY A 408 26.17 16.51 -4.98
CA GLY A 408 27.15 16.83 -3.91
C GLY A 408 26.68 16.51 -2.48
N GLY A 409 25.56 15.80 -2.32
CA GLY A 409 25.08 15.25 -1.05
C GLY A 409 25.97 14.11 -0.53
N ALA A 410 25.43 13.23 0.33
CA ALA A 410 26.26 12.19 0.94
C ALA A 410 26.88 11.26 -0.11
N ALA A 411 28.20 11.10 -0.07
CA ALA A 411 28.97 10.42 -1.12
C ALA A 411 28.48 9.00 -1.41
N TYR A 412 28.13 8.23 -0.37
CA TYR A 412 27.65 6.85 -0.52
C TYR A 412 26.26 6.76 -1.20
N LEU A 413 25.35 7.71 -0.93
CA LEU A 413 24.02 7.74 -1.56
C LEU A 413 24.10 8.10 -3.04
N VAL A 414 24.96 9.07 -3.36
CA VAL A 414 25.25 9.46 -4.74
C VAL A 414 25.94 8.30 -5.49
N TRP A 415 26.79 7.52 -4.81
CA TRP A 415 27.45 6.34 -5.38
C TRP A 415 26.47 5.23 -5.76
N ILE A 416 25.53 4.87 -4.87
CA ILE A 416 24.48 3.87 -5.18
C ILE A 416 23.67 4.29 -6.40
N ARG A 417 23.30 5.57 -6.46
CA ARG A 417 22.59 6.15 -7.60
C ARG A 417 23.41 6.05 -8.89
N ARG A 418 24.72 6.34 -8.84
CA ARG A 418 25.64 6.22 -9.98
C ARG A 418 25.73 4.77 -10.48
N VAL A 419 25.83 3.79 -9.57
CA VAL A 419 25.83 2.36 -9.91
C VAL A 419 24.51 1.95 -10.56
N ALA A 420 23.37 2.31 -9.96
CA ALA A 420 22.04 2.02 -10.51
C ALA A 420 21.83 2.63 -11.90
N LYS A 421 22.34 3.85 -12.11
CA LYS A 421 22.32 4.52 -13.41
C LYS A 421 23.20 3.82 -14.45
N GLN A 422 24.37 3.32 -14.05
CA GLN A 422 25.21 2.54 -14.96
C GLN A 422 24.52 1.25 -15.40
N LEU A 423 23.89 0.53 -14.46
CA LEU A 423 23.14 -0.68 -14.76
C LEU A 423 21.97 -0.43 -15.72
N SER A 424 21.23 0.67 -15.53
CA SER A 424 20.09 1.01 -16.39
C SER A 424 20.51 1.45 -17.80
N GLN A 425 21.70 2.03 -17.96
CA GLN A 425 22.23 2.45 -19.27
C GLN A 425 22.76 1.28 -20.11
N GLU A 426 23.08 0.16 -19.47
CA GLU A 426 23.73 -1.00 -20.10
C GLU A 426 22.79 -2.19 -20.32
N THR A 427 21.50 -2.00 -20.05
CA THR A 427 20.46 -3.01 -20.29
C THR A 427 19.33 -2.40 -21.11
N ASP A 428 18.59 -3.25 -21.83
CA ASP A 428 17.33 -2.89 -22.50
C ASP A 428 16.17 -3.78 -22.00
N ASP A 429 16.24 -4.20 -20.73
CA ASP A 429 15.24 -5.05 -20.07
C ASP A 429 14.03 -4.27 -19.53
N GLY A 430 13.93 -2.97 -19.86
CA GLY A 430 12.86 -2.08 -19.44
C GLY A 430 12.97 -1.52 -18.01
N ARG A 431 14.00 -1.89 -17.24
CA ARG A 431 14.24 -1.35 -15.89
C ARG A 431 14.97 -0.01 -15.95
N ASP A 432 14.44 0.99 -15.24
CA ASP A 432 15.06 2.31 -15.14
C ASP A 432 15.96 2.46 -13.89
N GLU A 433 16.60 3.62 -13.74
CA GLU A 433 17.45 3.93 -12.56
C GLU A 433 16.72 3.72 -11.23
N CYS A 434 15.42 4.02 -11.15
CA CYS A 434 14.64 3.86 -9.93
C CYS A 434 14.38 2.39 -9.61
N ASP A 435 14.16 1.55 -10.62
CA ASP A 435 13.98 0.11 -10.45
C ASP A 435 15.26 -0.55 -9.93
N TYR A 436 16.42 -0.13 -10.42
CA TYR A 436 17.70 -0.58 -9.90
C TYR A 436 17.97 -0.09 -8.48
N ILE A 437 17.63 1.17 -8.16
CA ILE A 437 17.72 1.67 -6.77
C ILE A 437 16.85 0.83 -5.84
N ARG A 438 15.62 0.51 -6.22
CA ARG A 438 14.72 -0.35 -5.43
C ARG A 438 15.29 -1.74 -5.17
N GLN A 439 15.99 -2.31 -6.16
CA GLN A 439 16.63 -3.62 -6.01
C GLN A 439 17.89 -3.53 -5.13
N LEU A 440 18.69 -2.48 -5.26
CA LEU A 440 19.93 -2.33 -4.49
C LEU A 440 19.72 -1.87 -3.04
N CYS A 441 18.63 -1.16 -2.74
CA CYS A 441 18.34 -0.70 -1.38
C CYS A 441 18.24 -1.86 -0.37
N PRO A 442 17.50 -2.96 -0.64
CA PRO A 442 17.51 -4.15 0.21
C PRO A 442 18.90 -4.72 0.43
N LEU A 443 19.78 -4.69 -0.57
CA LEU A 443 21.14 -5.21 -0.44
C LEU A 443 22.02 -4.33 0.47
N VAL A 444 21.95 -3.01 0.30
CA VAL A 444 22.75 -2.05 1.09
C VAL A 444 22.23 -1.89 2.50
N SER A 445 20.91 -1.84 2.65
CA SER A 445 20.27 -1.81 3.97
C SER A 445 20.45 -3.17 4.64
N GLY A 446 20.03 -4.24 3.98
CA GLY A 446 19.97 -5.63 4.43
C GLY A 446 21.22 -6.26 5.00
N SER A 447 22.34 -5.54 5.09
CA SER A 447 23.66 -6.13 4.98
C SER A 447 23.79 -7.38 5.87
N ASP A 448 23.72 -8.52 5.20
CA ASP A 448 24.59 -9.69 5.37
C ASP A 448 26.05 -9.22 5.25
N ARG A 449 26.42 -8.18 6.00
CA ARG A 449 27.79 -7.76 6.27
C ARG A 449 28.31 -8.86 7.16
N TRP A 450 28.72 -9.92 6.49
CA TRP A 450 29.45 -11.05 6.99
C TRP A 450 28.64 -12.07 7.79
N ILE A 451 28.72 -13.32 7.35
CA ILE A 451 29.07 -14.43 8.24
C ILE A 451 30.60 -14.35 8.36
N PRO A 452 31.20 -13.75 9.41
CA PRO A 452 32.62 -13.85 9.65
C PRO A 452 32.92 -15.26 10.14
N GLY A 453 33.36 -16.12 9.22
CA GLY A 453 34.04 -17.35 9.64
C GLY A 453 34.03 -18.54 8.69
N ARG A 454 33.25 -18.58 7.61
CA ARG A 454 33.18 -19.80 6.76
C ARG A 454 34.25 -19.94 5.67
N PHE A 455 35.22 -19.01 5.62
CA PHE A 455 36.45 -19.10 4.82
C PHE A 455 37.72 -19.22 5.68
N SER A 456 37.62 -19.86 6.85
CA SER A 456 38.79 -20.19 7.68
C SER A 456 39.47 -21.48 7.20
N VAL A 457 40.04 -21.50 6.00
CA VAL A 457 41.05 -22.54 5.70
C VAL A 457 42.34 -21.98 5.11
N TYR A 458 42.36 -20.93 4.28
CA TYR A 458 43.62 -20.30 3.88
C TYR A 458 43.47 -18.84 3.45
N GLU A 459 43.93 -17.94 4.31
CA GLU A 459 44.58 -16.62 4.07
C GLU A 459 44.62 -15.99 5.47
N LYS A 460 45.73 -15.75 6.19
CA LYS A 460 47.05 -15.21 5.81
C LYS A 460 47.01 -13.95 4.95
N ILE A 461 45.83 -13.39 4.72
CA ILE A 461 45.68 -11.95 4.70
C ILE A 461 45.54 -11.62 6.18
N GLU A 462 46.61 -11.08 6.77
CA GLU A 462 46.48 -10.35 8.03
C GLU A 462 45.21 -9.51 7.93
N PRO A 463 44.34 -9.42 8.97
CA PRO A 463 43.38 -8.32 8.98
C PRO A 463 44.25 -7.10 8.72
N ALA A 464 44.03 -6.38 7.60
CA ALA A 464 44.82 -5.21 7.28
C ALA A 464 45.03 -4.47 8.61
N PRO A 465 46.30 -4.23 8.99
CA PRO A 465 46.68 -4.04 10.38
C PRO A 465 45.70 -3.09 11.06
N LYS A 466 45.52 -3.23 12.38
CA LYS A 466 44.72 -2.35 13.27
C LYS A 466 44.97 -0.82 13.12
N GLN A 467 45.74 -0.41 12.11
CA GLN A 467 45.95 0.92 11.58
C GLN A 467 45.13 1.29 10.32
N LEU A 468 44.36 0.39 9.67
CA LEU A 468 43.43 0.80 8.59
C LEU A 468 42.00 1.11 9.10
N CYS A 469 41.69 0.76 10.35
CA CYS A 469 40.48 1.18 11.07
C CYS A 469 40.77 2.22 12.16
N ASN A 470 41.85 2.99 12.01
CA ASN A 470 41.97 4.28 12.64
C ASN A 470 42.04 5.30 11.52
N LYS A 471 40.87 5.74 11.06
CA LYS A 471 40.54 7.15 10.90
C LYS A 471 39.20 7.27 10.18
N ILE A 472 38.44 8.22 10.70
CA ILE A 472 37.38 9.01 10.06
C ILE A 472 37.84 9.64 8.70
N GLU A 473 39.01 9.29 8.16
CA GLU A 473 39.59 9.84 6.93
C GLU A 473 39.07 9.19 5.63
N CYS A 474 38.60 7.93 5.59
CA CYS A 474 37.90 7.44 4.38
C CYS A 474 36.54 8.15 4.19
N ALA A 475 35.94 8.65 5.28
CA ALA A 475 34.72 9.45 5.22
C ALA A 475 34.97 10.93 4.84
N GLN A 476 36.23 11.39 4.84
CA GLN A 476 36.59 12.79 4.54
C GLN A 476 37.56 12.97 3.36
N ARG A 477 38.20 11.90 2.87
CA ARG A 477 39.01 11.90 1.64
C ARG A 477 38.77 10.60 0.87
N GLY A 478 37.78 10.63 -0.02
CA GLY A 478 37.69 9.72 -1.16
C GLY A 478 37.20 8.31 -0.84
N PHE A 479 35.89 8.14 -0.65
CA PHE A 479 35.24 7.09 -1.44
C PHE A 479 35.59 7.37 -2.91
N CYS A 480 35.86 6.34 -3.71
CA CYS A 480 35.98 6.37 -5.18
C CYS A 480 37.38 6.71 -5.74
N ASP A 481 38.18 5.67 -6.02
CA ASP A 481 38.98 5.66 -7.25
C ASP A 481 38.15 4.89 -8.30
N ASP A 482 38.18 5.29 -9.58
CA ASP A 482 37.32 4.71 -10.64
C ASP A 482 37.53 3.19 -10.81
N HIS A 483 38.67 2.66 -10.34
CA HIS A 483 38.94 1.21 -10.32
C HIS A 483 37.94 0.38 -9.50
N HIS A 484 37.39 0.91 -8.40
CA HIS A 484 36.44 0.18 -7.56
C HIS A 484 34.98 0.32 -8.03
N PHE A 485 34.71 1.28 -8.94
CA PHE A 485 33.36 1.48 -9.48
C PHE A 485 32.91 0.31 -10.35
N ASP A 486 33.80 -0.20 -11.20
CA ASP A 486 33.52 -1.37 -12.05
C ASP A 486 33.18 -2.62 -11.23
N ASP A 487 33.86 -2.79 -10.09
CA ASP A 487 33.67 -3.91 -9.16
C ASP A 487 32.34 -3.83 -8.41
N ASP A 488 31.95 -2.62 -8.01
CA ASP A 488 30.65 -2.34 -7.41
C ASP A 488 29.51 -2.55 -8.43
N VAL A 489 29.69 -2.07 -9.67
CA VAL A 489 28.73 -2.28 -10.76
C VAL A 489 28.59 -3.76 -11.09
N PHE A 490 29.69 -4.51 -11.16
CA PHE A 490 29.66 -5.94 -11.41
C PHE A 490 29.00 -6.73 -10.28
N THR A 491 29.34 -6.42 -9.03
CA THR A 491 28.72 -7.07 -7.85
C THR A 491 27.22 -6.78 -7.78
N ALA A 492 26.83 -5.53 -8.05
CA ALA A 492 25.43 -5.14 -8.15
C ALA A 492 24.72 -5.86 -9.31
N ALA A 493 25.36 -5.96 -10.48
CA ALA A 493 24.81 -6.66 -11.64
C ALA A 493 24.52 -8.14 -11.37
N LEU A 494 25.36 -8.81 -10.58
CA LEU A 494 25.12 -10.21 -10.17
C LEU A 494 23.87 -10.35 -9.31
N TYR A 495 23.65 -9.42 -8.39
CA TYR A 495 22.44 -9.39 -7.57
C TYR A 495 21.19 -9.07 -8.40
N THR A 496 21.28 -8.08 -9.29
CA THR A 496 20.16 -7.64 -10.14
C THR A 496 19.99 -8.48 -11.41
N GLN A 497 20.80 -9.52 -11.60
CA GLN A 497 20.85 -10.35 -12.80
C GLN A 497 20.94 -9.54 -14.12
N THR A 498 21.77 -8.49 -14.14
CA THR A 498 21.96 -7.66 -15.33
C THR A 498 22.97 -8.32 -16.26
N LEU A 499 22.49 -9.29 -17.06
CA LEU A 499 23.31 -10.17 -17.92
C LEU A 499 24.28 -9.43 -18.85
N PRO A 500 23.93 -8.32 -19.53
CA PRO A 500 24.87 -7.63 -20.42
C PRO A 500 26.13 -7.12 -19.70
N VAL A 501 25.96 -6.58 -18.48
CA VAL A 501 27.05 -6.10 -17.63
C VAL A 501 27.94 -7.27 -17.22
N ILE A 502 27.31 -8.37 -16.78
CA ILE A 502 28.00 -9.60 -16.35
C ILE A 502 28.80 -10.18 -17.53
N ALA A 503 28.18 -10.34 -18.70
CA ALA A 503 28.77 -10.91 -19.91
C ALA A 503 29.94 -10.06 -20.44
N ARG A 504 29.79 -8.73 -20.46
CA ARG A 504 30.88 -7.82 -20.83
C ARG A 504 32.04 -7.93 -19.86
N TRP A 505 31.75 -7.98 -18.56
CA TRP A 505 32.79 -8.11 -17.54
C TRP A 505 33.55 -9.43 -17.70
N ILE A 506 32.85 -10.56 -17.88
CA ILE A 506 33.45 -11.87 -18.21
C ILE A 506 34.33 -11.79 -19.47
N SER A 507 33.84 -11.11 -20.51
CA SER A 507 34.52 -10.99 -21.81
C SER A 507 35.70 -10.02 -21.81
N SER A 508 35.75 -9.09 -20.86
CA SER A 508 36.79 -8.05 -20.77
C SER A 508 38.19 -8.60 -20.48
N GLY A 509 38.29 -9.88 -20.12
CA GLY A 509 39.58 -10.53 -19.93
C GLY A 509 40.38 -9.99 -18.74
N LYS A 510 39.72 -9.33 -17.76
CA LYS A 510 40.24 -9.09 -16.39
C LYS A 510 40.42 -10.43 -15.65
N ARG A 511 41.16 -11.36 -16.26
CA ARG A 511 41.49 -12.70 -15.80
C ARG A 511 42.64 -12.59 -14.81
N GLY A 512 42.46 -13.11 -13.60
CA GLY A 512 43.61 -13.62 -12.85
C GLY A 512 43.67 -13.41 -11.35
N ARG A 513 42.84 -12.56 -10.71
CA ARG A 513 42.97 -12.40 -9.25
C ARG A 513 41.71 -12.50 -8.40
N GLU A 514 40.51 -12.12 -8.84
CA GLU A 514 39.44 -11.91 -7.86
C GLU A 514 38.10 -12.49 -8.34
N LEU A 515 37.90 -13.81 -8.20
CA LEU A 515 36.53 -14.39 -8.12
C LEU A 515 35.83 -14.00 -6.79
N LEU A 516 36.55 -13.28 -5.93
CA LEU A 516 36.14 -12.74 -4.65
C LEU A 516 36.21 -11.20 -4.69
N ILE A 517 35.73 -10.58 -5.77
CA ILE A 517 35.56 -9.12 -5.77
C ILE A 517 34.62 -8.78 -4.62
N SER A 518 35.17 -8.03 -3.67
CA SER A 518 34.49 -7.58 -2.47
C SER A 518 34.13 -6.12 -2.66
N SER A 519 32.89 -5.87 -3.05
CA SER A 519 32.32 -4.53 -2.97
C SER A 519 32.18 -4.15 -1.49
N TYR A 520 32.70 -2.99 -1.11
CA TYR A 520 32.51 -2.46 0.24
C TYR A 520 31.02 -2.19 0.53
N LEU A 521 30.24 -1.91 -0.52
CA LEU A 521 28.85 -1.49 -0.41
C LEU A 521 27.86 -2.63 -0.68
N PHE A 522 28.16 -3.49 -1.65
CA PHE A 522 27.29 -4.54 -2.15
C PHE A 522 27.75 -5.94 -1.73
N GLY A 523 28.87 -6.10 -1.04
CA GLY A 523 29.34 -7.39 -0.53
C GLY A 523 30.12 -8.22 -1.56
N VAL A 524 30.09 -9.54 -1.44
CA VAL A 524 30.96 -10.43 -2.23
C VAL A 524 30.23 -10.96 -3.46
N SER A 525 30.78 -10.67 -4.65
CA SER A 525 30.28 -11.12 -5.95
C SER A 525 29.89 -12.60 -6.01
N LEU A 526 30.76 -13.51 -5.54
CA LEU A 526 30.50 -14.95 -5.54
C LEU A 526 29.26 -15.35 -4.71
N GLN A 527 28.95 -14.61 -3.65
CA GLN A 527 27.76 -14.89 -2.84
C GLN A 527 26.49 -14.53 -3.61
N HIS A 528 26.47 -13.38 -4.29
CA HIS A 528 25.33 -12.97 -5.12
C HIS A 528 25.11 -13.88 -6.30
N ALA A 529 26.19 -14.26 -6.99
CA ALA A 529 26.11 -15.27 -8.03
C ALA A 529 25.48 -16.57 -7.51
N SER A 530 25.87 -17.01 -6.31
CA SER A 530 25.36 -18.26 -5.73
C SER A 530 23.92 -18.17 -5.19
N MET A 531 23.50 -17.01 -4.69
CA MET A 531 22.16 -16.85 -4.08
C MET A 531 21.10 -16.38 -5.07
N HIS A 532 21.51 -15.62 -6.09
CA HIS A 532 20.63 -14.94 -7.03
C HIS A 532 20.94 -15.25 -8.49
N GLY A 533 22.08 -15.86 -8.81
CA GLY A 533 22.44 -16.19 -10.19
C GLY A 533 21.65 -17.36 -10.78
N ASN A 534 21.47 -17.33 -12.10
CA ASN A 534 20.92 -18.44 -12.88
C ASN A 534 22.04 -19.41 -13.34
N GLN A 535 21.68 -20.46 -14.08
CA GLN A 535 22.67 -21.44 -14.59
C GLN A 535 23.74 -20.79 -15.46
N GLU A 536 23.40 -19.82 -16.30
CA GLU A 536 24.34 -19.14 -17.22
C GLU A 536 25.37 -18.30 -16.46
N VAL A 537 24.93 -17.51 -15.48
CA VAL A 537 25.82 -16.72 -14.62
C VAL A 537 26.73 -17.65 -13.82
N LEU A 538 26.21 -18.73 -13.26
CA LEU A 538 26.99 -19.69 -12.50
C LEU A 538 27.99 -20.46 -13.37
N ALA A 539 27.60 -20.85 -14.59
CA ALA A 539 28.50 -21.46 -15.57
C ALA A 539 29.67 -20.53 -15.86
N ALA A 540 29.37 -19.28 -16.19
CA ALA A 540 30.40 -18.30 -16.51
C ALA A 540 31.33 -17.99 -15.33
N MET A 541 30.82 -18.00 -14.10
CA MET A 541 31.64 -17.84 -12.88
C MET A 541 32.61 -19.02 -12.68
N LEU A 542 32.18 -20.23 -13.00
CA LEU A 542 33.03 -21.43 -12.96
C LEU A 542 34.06 -21.42 -14.10
N ASP A 543 33.65 -21.01 -15.31
CA ASP A 543 34.50 -20.90 -16.50
C ASP A 543 35.55 -19.80 -16.37
N LEU A 544 35.31 -18.74 -15.57
CA LEU A 544 36.31 -17.71 -15.29
C LEU A 544 37.46 -18.18 -14.38
N GLY A 545 37.28 -19.30 -13.67
CA GLY A 545 38.22 -19.86 -12.70
C GLY A 545 39.30 -20.78 -13.28
N ILE A 546 39.85 -20.48 -14.46
CA ILE A 546 40.73 -21.37 -15.27
C ILE A 546 42.15 -21.55 -14.67
N GLU A 547 42.23 -21.91 -13.40
CA GLU A 547 43.31 -22.68 -12.80
C GLU A 547 42.67 -23.84 -12.02
N VAL A 548 43.12 -25.08 -12.26
CA VAL A 548 42.50 -26.30 -11.68
C VAL A 548 42.30 -26.19 -10.16
N TYR A 549 43.21 -25.54 -9.44
CA TYR A 549 43.11 -25.38 -7.99
C TYR A 549 42.01 -24.39 -7.54
N LYS A 550 41.77 -23.32 -8.32
CA LYS A 550 40.75 -22.31 -8.04
C LYS A 550 39.36 -22.83 -8.38
N PHE A 551 39.22 -23.57 -9.48
CA PHE A 551 37.96 -24.18 -9.91
C PHE A 551 37.28 -24.98 -8.79
N HIS A 552 38.00 -25.90 -8.16
CA HIS A 552 37.43 -26.76 -7.11
C HIS A 552 36.96 -25.97 -5.89
N HIS A 553 37.75 -24.98 -5.46
CA HIS A 553 37.38 -24.12 -4.36
C HIS A 553 36.10 -23.31 -4.69
N THR A 554 36.06 -22.67 -5.85
CA THR A 554 34.90 -21.91 -6.33
C THR A 554 33.65 -22.78 -6.42
N ARG A 555 33.74 -23.94 -7.08
CA ARG A 555 32.65 -24.92 -7.20
C ARG A 555 32.11 -25.35 -5.85
N THR A 556 32.99 -25.62 -4.89
CA THR A 556 32.57 -26.02 -3.55
C THR A 556 31.86 -24.90 -2.78
N CYS A 557 32.28 -23.66 -2.97
CA CYS A 557 31.66 -22.50 -2.33
C CYS A 557 30.28 -22.22 -2.90
N ILE A 558 30.14 -22.26 -4.23
CA ILE A 558 28.86 -22.09 -4.92
C ILE A 558 27.89 -23.20 -4.51
N LEU A 559 28.32 -24.47 -4.57
CA LEU A 559 27.47 -25.61 -4.22
C LEU A 559 26.89 -25.48 -2.81
N ARG A 560 27.73 -25.06 -1.85
CA ARG A 560 27.30 -24.83 -0.47
C ARG A 560 26.17 -23.83 -0.38
N ARG A 561 26.33 -22.69 -1.02
CA ARG A 561 25.42 -21.56 -0.92
C ARG A 561 24.12 -21.79 -1.71
N VAL A 562 24.21 -22.41 -2.88
CA VAL A 562 23.04 -22.79 -3.69
C VAL A 562 22.17 -23.84 -2.96
N ALA A 563 22.78 -24.78 -2.25
CA ALA A 563 22.01 -25.72 -1.42
C ALA A 563 21.30 -25.01 -0.26
N GLU A 564 21.94 -24.01 0.35
CA GLU A 564 21.36 -23.19 1.43
C GLU A 564 20.19 -22.32 0.96
N THR A 565 20.13 -21.92 -0.32
CA THR A 565 18.95 -21.24 -0.87
C THR A 565 17.78 -22.18 -1.15
N GLY A 566 18.00 -23.49 -1.10
CA GLY A 566 16.95 -24.48 -1.36
C GLY A 566 16.67 -24.72 -2.84
N ASN A 567 17.58 -24.34 -3.75
CA ASN A 567 17.40 -24.51 -5.19
C ASN A 567 17.98 -25.86 -5.67
N MET A 568 17.12 -26.86 -5.90
CA MET A 568 17.54 -28.20 -6.31
C MET A 568 18.20 -28.21 -7.69
N ASP A 569 17.61 -27.52 -8.67
CA ASP A 569 18.10 -27.52 -10.06
C ASP A 569 19.51 -26.94 -10.16
N LEU A 570 19.76 -25.81 -9.47
CA LEU A 570 21.08 -25.21 -9.42
C LEU A 570 22.06 -26.07 -8.60
N THR A 571 21.59 -26.73 -7.53
CA THR A 571 22.43 -27.64 -6.73
C THR A 571 22.94 -28.80 -7.57
N GLN A 572 22.03 -29.44 -8.34
CA GLN A 572 22.37 -30.51 -9.26
C GLN A 572 23.24 -30.01 -10.41
N PHE A 573 22.93 -28.85 -10.98
CA PHE A 573 23.74 -28.23 -12.03
C PHE A 573 25.21 -28.05 -11.59
N ILE A 574 25.46 -27.46 -10.42
CA ILE A 574 26.84 -27.27 -9.91
C ILE A 574 27.51 -28.60 -9.56
N TRP A 575 26.73 -29.58 -9.11
CA TRP A 575 27.23 -30.93 -8.91
C TRP A 575 27.66 -31.56 -10.23
N ASP A 576 26.87 -31.48 -11.28
CA ASP A 576 27.18 -32.15 -12.54
C ASP A 576 28.09 -31.32 -13.48
N PHE A 577 28.31 -30.04 -13.16
CA PHE A 577 29.13 -29.12 -13.96
C PHE A 577 30.54 -29.68 -14.21
N GLU A 578 30.84 -29.92 -15.49
CA GLU A 578 32.08 -30.50 -15.99
C GLU A 578 32.61 -31.71 -15.19
N ALA A 579 31.70 -32.54 -14.65
CA ALA A 579 32.06 -33.64 -13.76
C ALA A 579 33.02 -34.68 -14.40
N VAL A 580 33.03 -34.78 -15.73
CA VAL A 580 33.97 -35.65 -16.49
C VAL A 580 35.39 -35.08 -16.43
N GLN A 581 35.56 -33.77 -16.59
CA GLN A 581 36.86 -33.10 -16.55
C GLN A 581 37.36 -32.94 -15.10
N HIS A 582 36.43 -32.73 -14.17
CA HIS A 582 36.69 -32.46 -12.75
C HIS A 582 35.85 -33.37 -11.83
N PRO A 583 36.25 -34.64 -11.63
CA PRO A 583 35.44 -35.63 -10.90
C PRO A 583 35.36 -35.39 -9.39
N TRP A 584 34.19 -35.69 -8.80
CA TRP A 584 33.98 -35.67 -7.34
C TRP A 584 34.66 -36.88 -6.66
N VAL A 585 35.88 -36.68 -6.14
CA VAL A 585 36.62 -37.71 -5.41
C VAL A 585 36.79 -37.31 -3.94
N CYS A 586 36.48 -38.21 -2.99
CA CYS A 586 36.37 -37.88 -1.56
C CYS A 586 37.28 -38.71 -0.59
N LYS A 587 38.29 -39.44 -1.10
CA LYS A 587 39.17 -40.32 -0.28
C LYS A 587 40.09 -39.55 0.67
N ARG A 588 40.40 -40.07 1.88
CA ARG A 588 41.13 -39.37 2.97
C ARG A 588 42.66 -39.64 3.05
N LYS A 589 43.24 -40.49 2.20
CA LYS A 589 44.67 -40.86 2.29
C LYS A 589 45.51 -40.05 1.27
N ALA A 590 46.50 -39.29 1.76
CA ALA A 590 47.51 -38.46 1.07
C ALA A 590 47.00 -37.64 -0.14
N ARG A 591 46.69 -36.35 0.06
CA ARG A 591 45.80 -35.58 -0.82
C ARG A 591 46.50 -34.50 -1.67
N PRO A 592 46.19 -34.43 -2.98
CA PRO A 592 46.01 -33.18 -3.71
C PRO A 592 44.93 -32.29 -3.05
N SER A 593 45.09 -30.97 -3.08
CA SER A 593 44.26 -29.99 -2.33
C SER A 593 42.75 -30.15 -2.51
N TYR A 594 42.28 -30.43 -3.72
CA TYR A 594 40.84 -30.46 -4.08
C TYR A 594 40.03 -31.63 -3.48
N LEU A 595 40.66 -32.78 -3.20
CA LEU A 595 39.98 -33.93 -2.57
C LEU A 595 39.51 -33.60 -1.14
N SER A 596 40.24 -32.70 -0.48
CA SER A 596 39.88 -32.20 0.84
C SER A 596 38.68 -31.30 0.82
N ASP A 597 38.63 -30.39 -0.16
CA ASP A 597 37.57 -29.42 -0.27
C ASP A 597 36.24 -30.11 -0.61
N ASN A 598 36.20 -31.02 -1.58
CA ASN A 598 35.00 -31.81 -1.91
C ASN A 598 34.44 -32.56 -0.69
N ALA A 599 35.30 -33.28 0.03
CA ALA A 599 34.89 -34.05 1.20
C ALA A 599 34.43 -33.15 2.36
N ARG A 600 35.05 -31.98 2.54
CA ARG A 600 34.64 -30.98 3.54
C ARG A 600 33.30 -30.37 3.18
N THR A 601 33.14 -29.94 1.92
CA THR A 601 31.92 -29.32 1.41
C THR A 601 30.73 -30.23 1.55
N VAL A 602 30.84 -31.47 1.07
CA VAL A 602 29.77 -32.44 1.21
C VAL A 602 29.43 -32.62 2.69
N ALA A 603 30.41 -32.73 3.60
CA ALA A 603 30.20 -32.90 5.03
C ALA A 603 29.54 -31.70 5.71
N GLU A 604 29.81 -30.47 5.25
CA GLU A 604 29.31 -29.21 5.79
C GLU A 604 27.96 -28.79 5.20
N LEU A 605 27.62 -29.26 4.00
CA LEU A 605 26.43 -28.90 3.22
C LEU A 605 25.14 -29.06 4.02
N ASN A 606 24.37 -27.97 4.12
CA ASN A 606 23.09 -27.90 4.81
C ASN A 606 22.08 -27.16 3.92
N THR A 607 20.79 -27.33 4.16
CA THR A 607 19.74 -26.80 3.28
C THR A 607 18.40 -26.67 4.02
N PRO A 608 17.55 -25.69 3.65
CA PRO A 608 16.18 -25.58 4.14
C PRO A 608 15.23 -26.63 3.54
N ARG A 609 15.65 -27.36 2.49
CA ARG A 609 14.78 -28.27 1.73
C ARG A 609 15.17 -29.72 1.97
N ARG A 610 14.22 -30.50 2.49
CA ARG A 610 14.41 -31.93 2.75
C ARG A 610 14.84 -32.71 1.50
N GLU A 611 14.27 -32.38 0.34
CA GLU A 611 14.60 -33.03 -0.92
C GLU A 611 16.10 -32.93 -1.26
N ILE A 612 16.67 -31.73 -1.09
CA ILE A 612 18.11 -31.50 -1.30
C ILE A 612 18.91 -32.24 -0.24
N PHE A 613 18.46 -32.24 1.01
CA PHE A 613 19.14 -32.97 2.08
C PHE A 613 19.20 -34.47 1.81
N ASP A 614 18.09 -35.08 1.44
CA ASP A 614 17.99 -36.51 1.13
C ASP A 614 18.87 -36.84 -0.11
N TRP A 615 18.90 -35.96 -1.12
CA TRP A 615 19.82 -36.08 -2.26
C TRP A 615 21.30 -36.00 -1.83
N ILE A 616 21.66 -35.05 -0.95
CA ILE A 616 23.02 -34.94 -0.38
C ILE A 616 23.39 -36.24 0.33
N MET A 617 22.50 -36.78 1.15
CA MET A 617 22.70 -38.02 1.89
C MET A 617 22.90 -39.23 0.97
N GLU A 618 22.18 -39.28 -0.15
CA GLU A 618 22.40 -40.30 -1.19
C GLU A 618 23.78 -40.16 -1.85
N LYS A 619 24.19 -38.95 -2.23
CA LYS A 619 25.55 -38.72 -2.79
C LYS A 619 26.64 -39.12 -1.80
N ARG A 620 26.43 -38.86 -0.51
CA ARG A 620 27.35 -39.29 0.55
C ARG A 620 27.42 -40.80 0.69
N ARG A 621 26.29 -41.50 0.62
CA ARG A 621 26.25 -42.97 0.66
C ARG A 621 27.08 -43.58 -0.46
N ILE A 622 27.05 -42.97 -1.64
CA ILE A 622 27.80 -43.42 -2.82
C ILE A 622 29.30 -43.06 -2.71
N HIS A 623 29.63 -41.82 -2.36
CA HIS A 623 31.00 -41.29 -2.48
C HIS A 623 31.82 -41.29 -1.18
N LEU A 624 31.16 -41.44 -0.02
CA LEU A 624 31.73 -41.44 1.33
C LEU A 624 31.13 -42.57 2.20
N PRO A 625 31.13 -43.84 1.75
CA PRO A 625 30.44 -44.94 2.44
C PRO A 625 30.94 -45.20 3.88
N ASP A 626 32.20 -44.88 4.15
CA ASP A 626 32.84 -45.07 5.47
C ASP A 626 32.47 -43.98 6.49
N LYS A 627 31.71 -42.95 6.10
CA LYS A 627 31.33 -41.83 6.96
C LYS A 627 29.81 -41.70 7.04
N ARG A 628 29.22 -42.40 8.01
CA ARG A 628 27.81 -42.22 8.38
C ARG A 628 27.65 -41.02 9.30
N PHE A 629 26.53 -40.32 9.13
CA PHE A 629 26.16 -39.23 10.02
C PHE A 629 25.47 -39.81 11.25
N GLY A 630 25.85 -39.32 12.41
CA GLY A 630 25.21 -39.64 13.67
C GLY A 630 24.68 -38.39 14.35
N GLU A 631 24.30 -38.56 15.62
CA GLU A 631 23.79 -37.52 16.50
C GLU A 631 24.61 -36.21 16.42
N LYS A 632 25.95 -36.30 16.41
CA LYS A 632 26.84 -35.13 16.36
C LYS A 632 26.62 -34.29 15.10
N GLU A 633 26.53 -34.93 13.94
CA GLU A 633 26.33 -34.23 12.68
C GLU A 633 24.92 -33.67 12.54
N PHE A 634 23.89 -34.39 12.99
CA PHE A 634 22.52 -33.88 12.99
C PHE A 634 22.36 -32.71 13.98
N THR A 635 23.01 -32.77 15.14
CA THR A 635 23.06 -31.66 16.10
C THR A 635 23.72 -30.41 15.50
N ARG A 636 24.75 -30.57 14.67
CA ARG A 636 25.35 -29.44 13.93
C ARG A 636 24.33 -28.82 12.97
N PHE A 637 23.57 -29.64 12.25
CA PHE A 637 22.57 -29.14 11.32
C PHE A 637 21.38 -28.49 12.01
N LEU A 638 21.00 -29.01 13.17
CA LEU A 638 19.96 -28.44 14.03
C LEU A 638 20.30 -27.01 14.46
N HIS A 639 21.54 -26.73 14.84
CA HIS A 639 21.97 -25.36 15.17
C HIS A 639 21.72 -24.40 14.02
N GLU A 640 22.18 -24.77 12.83
CA GLU A 640 22.07 -23.94 11.65
C GLU A 640 20.60 -23.79 11.22
N SER A 641 19.80 -24.86 11.24
CA SER A 641 18.37 -24.77 10.91
C SER A 641 17.61 -23.93 11.93
N ALA A 642 18.00 -23.99 13.21
CA ALA A 642 17.38 -23.19 14.26
C ALA A 642 17.75 -21.71 14.13
N HIS A 643 19.02 -21.41 13.84
CA HIS A 643 19.50 -20.06 13.60
C HIS A 643 18.86 -19.43 12.36
N MET A 644 18.61 -20.21 11.30
CA MET A 644 18.05 -19.74 10.03
C MET A 644 16.52 -19.82 9.95
N GLY A 645 15.85 -20.37 10.97
CA GLY A 645 14.39 -20.46 11.03
C GLY A 645 13.78 -21.57 10.16
N TRP A 646 14.55 -22.59 9.79
CA TRP A 646 14.09 -23.68 8.92
C TRP A 646 13.28 -24.70 9.73
N VAL A 647 11.98 -24.44 9.90
CA VAL A 647 11.07 -25.23 10.74
C VAL A 647 11.06 -26.72 10.35
N ASP A 648 10.83 -27.02 9.07
CA ASP A 648 10.71 -28.41 8.58
C ASP A 648 12.01 -29.20 8.79
N MET A 649 13.16 -28.58 8.53
CA MET A 649 14.45 -29.22 8.70
C MET A 649 14.83 -29.36 10.17
N THR A 650 14.46 -28.40 11.02
CA THR A 650 14.65 -28.50 12.47
C THR A 650 13.89 -29.71 13.03
N ALA A 651 12.62 -29.88 12.63
CA ALA A 651 11.83 -31.06 12.98
C ALA A 651 12.49 -32.36 12.50
N TYR A 652 12.98 -32.36 11.26
CA TYR A 652 13.60 -33.52 10.66
C TYR A 652 14.92 -33.91 11.33
N TYR A 653 15.78 -32.95 11.67
CA TYR A 653 17.04 -33.21 12.36
C TYR A 653 16.83 -33.77 13.77
N LEU A 654 15.82 -33.29 14.51
CA LEU A 654 15.43 -33.89 15.79
C LEU A 654 14.96 -35.34 15.61
N ALA A 655 14.15 -35.61 14.59
CA ALA A 655 13.70 -36.97 14.27
C ALA A 655 14.86 -37.92 13.89
N LEU A 656 15.94 -37.38 13.31
CA LEU A 656 17.17 -38.12 13.00
C LEU A 656 18.11 -38.29 14.22
N GLY A 657 17.69 -37.83 15.40
CA GLY A 657 18.43 -37.98 16.65
C GLY A 657 19.42 -36.84 16.91
N ALA A 658 19.16 -35.62 16.43
CA ALA A 658 19.89 -34.44 16.89
C ALA A 658 19.60 -34.18 18.38
N LEU A 659 20.63 -33.79 19.15
CA LEU A 659 20.46 -33.34 20.53
C LEU A 659 19.84 -31.94 20.53
N VAL A 660 18.64 -31.82 21.11
CA VAL A 660 17.90 -30.55 21.21
C VAL A 660 18.73 -29.42 21.85
N ASP A 661 19.55 -29.78 22.83
CA ASP A 661 20.41 -28.88 23.62
C ASP A 661 21.90 -29.08 23.35
N GLY A 662 22.23 -29.84 22.30
CA GLY A 662 23.62 -30.12 21.96
C GLY A 662 24.36 -28.83 21.60
N ILE A 663 25.69 -28.82 21.76
CA ILE A 663 26.56 -27.70 21.37
C ILE A 663 27.51 -28.19 20.28
N TYR A 664 27.69 -27.42 19.20
CA TYR A 664 28.63 -27.77 18.14
C TYR A 664 29.90 -26.91 18.18
N LEU A 665 31.09 -27.54 18.26
CA LEU A 665 32.38 -26.92 17.89
C LEU A 665 33.40 -27.97 17.42
N PRO A 666 34.28 -27.59 16.48
CA PRO A 666 35.69 -27.86 16.74
C PRO A 666 36.67 -26.69 16.56
N ASN A 667 36.38 -25.57 15.87
CA ASN A 667 37.42 -24.54 15.57
C ASN A 667 36.93 -23.12 15.17
N CYS A 668 35.68 -22.71 15.42
CA CYS A 668 35.22 -21.35 15.11
C CYS A 668 35.13 -20.48 16.38
N ARG A 669 35.57 -19.22 16.27
CA ARG A 669 35.63 -18.22 17.37
C ARG A 669 34.25 -17.65 17.78
N TYR A 670 33.21 -17.99 17.03
CA TYR A 670 31.81 -17.56 17.18
C TYR A 670 31.00 -18.76 16.68
N SER A 671 30.14 -19.49 17.38
CA SER A 671 29.33 -19.27 18.57
C SER A 671 29.15 -20.63 19.27
N ARG A 672 29.30 -20.70 20.61
CA ARG A 672 29.03 -21.91 21.45
C ARG A 672 27.54 -22.04 21.76
N GLU A 673 26.71 -21.69 20.80
CA GLU A 673 25.32 -21.38 21.07
C GLU A 673 24.43 -22.55 20.75
N ARG A 674 23.50 -22.79 21.66
CA ARG A 674 22.53 -23.86 21.60
C ARG A 674 21.37 -23.48 20.67
N PRO A 675 20.66 -24.46 20.08
CA PRO A 675 19.64 -24.18 19.06
C PRO A 675 18.56 -23.22 19.53
N LEU A 676 18.11 -23.33 20.79
CA LEU A 676 17.07 -22.47 21.37
C LEU A 676 17.49 -21.00 21.42
N VAL A 677 18.73 -20.72 21.81
CA VAL A 677 19.27 -19.35 21.92
C VAL A 677 19.43 -18.73 20.53
N GLY A 678 19.94 -19.48 19.55
CA GLY A 678 20.06 -19.02 18.17
C GLY A 678 18.70 -18.70 17.53
N ALA A 679 17.69 -19.55 17.77
CA ALA A 679 16.32 -19.30 17.32
C ALA A 679 15.70 -18.08 18.02
N ALA A 680 15.99 -17.88 19.32
CA ALA A 680 15.52 -16.73 20.07
C ALA A 680 16.16 -15.41 19.64
N ARG A 681 17.46 -15.41 19.33
CA ARG A 681 18.19 -14.24 18.80
C ARG A 681 17.57 -13.71 17.52
N ASN A 682 17.15 -14.60 16.62
CA ASN A 682 16.65 -14.25 15.30
C ASN A 682 15.10 -14.22 15.22
N GLY A 683 14.41 -14.39 16.35
CA GLY A 683 12.95 -14.26 16.40
C GLY A 683 12.18 -15.41 15.76
N HIS A 684 12.77 -16.60 15.64
CA HIS A 684 12.15 -17.75 14.96
C HIS A 684 11.18 -18.49 15.87
N LYS A 685 10.03 -17.86 16.15
CA LYS A 685 9.00 -18.36 17.10
C LYS A 685 8.60 -19.82 16.89
N GLU A 686 8.34 -20.24 15.65
CA GLU A 686 7.93 -21.64 15.37
C GLU A 686 9.04 -22.65 15.63
N VAL A 687 10.31 -22.28 15.37
CA VAL A 687 11.46 -23.09 15.74
C VAL A 687 11.61 -23.16 17.26
N VAL A 688 11.49 -22.03 17.97
CA VAL A 688 11.53 -21.99 19.43
C VAL A 688 10.47 -22.92 20.03
N LYS A 689 9.22 -22.81 19.55
CA LYS A 689 8.12 -23.68 19.98
C LYS A 689 8.44 -25.16 19.75
N LEU A 690 9.00 -25.48 18.60
CA LEU A 690 9.36 -26.84 18.24
C LEU A 690 10.48 -27.41 19.13
N LEU A 691 11.52 -26.62 19.41
CA LEU A 691 12.61 -27.00 20.32
C LEU A 691 12.09 -27.21 21.76
N LEU A 692 11.25 -26.32 22.26
CA LEU A 692 10.63 -26.45 23.59
C LEU A 692 9.76 -27.71 23.71
N ASN A 693 8.98 -28.02 22.67
CA ASN A 693 8.20 -29.26 22.61
C ASN A 693 9.06 -30.53 22.60
N HIS A 694 10.34 -30.42 22.21
CA HIS A 694 11.33 -31.51 22.27
C HIS A 694 12.21 -31.44 23.52
N GLY A 695 11.81 -30.66 24.54
CA GLY A 695 12.46 -30.63 25.84
C GLY A 695 13.70 -29.75 25.91
N ALA A 696 13.82 -28.73 25.04
CA ALA A 696 14.90 -27.76 25.15
C ALA A 696 14.91 -27.07 26.53
N ASP A 697 16.09 -27.02 27.14
CA ASP A 697 16.28 -26.43 28.47
C ASP A 697 16.13 -24.89 28.45
N THR A 698 15.13 -24.39 29.16
CA THR A 698 14.78 -22.97 29.27
C THR A 698 15.68 -22.19 30.23
N SER A 699 16.57 -22.85 30.98
CA SER A 699 17.59 -22.18 31.81
C SER A 699 18.70 -21.55 30.97
N GLN A 700 18.77 -21.87 29.69
CA GLN A 700 19.66 -21.24 28.73
C GLN A 700 19.33 -19.75 28.55
N PRO A 701 20.27 -18.92 28.05
CA PRO A 701 20.07 -17.48 27.91
C PRO A 701 19.04 -17.04 26.83
N ALA A 702 18.03 -17.86 26.53
CA ALA A 702 17.09 -17.63 25.44
C ALA A 702 16.12 -16.48 25.75
N LEU A 703 15.65 -16.35 26.99
CA LEU A 703 14.67 -15.32 27.37
C LEU A 703 15.29 -13.92 27.33
N GLU A 704 16.48 -13.73 27.92
CA GLU A 704 17.17 -12.44 27.86
C GLU A 704 17.64 -12.11 26.44
N THR A 705 18.01 -13.12 25.64
CA THR A 705 18.36 -12.92 24.23
C THR A 705 17.13 -12.43 23.45
N ALA A 706 15.96 -13.01 23.66
CA ALA A 706 14.73 -12.53 23.02
C ALA A 706 14.41 -11.06 23.38
N VAL A 707 14.67 -10.66 24.64
CA VAL A 707 14.51 -9.25 25.06
C VAL A 707 15.56 -8.35 24.42
N GLU A 708 16.84 -8.75 24.42
CA GLU A 708 17.95 -7.98 23.87
C GLU A 708 17.77 -7.68 22.37
N TYR A 709 17.21 -8.64 21.64
CA TYR A 709 16.95 -8.57 20.20
C TYR A 709 15.51 -8.18 19.85
N VAL A 710 14.68 -7.80 20.85
CA VAL A 710 13.33 -7.22 20.65
C VAL A 710 12.32 -8.20 20.03
N HIS A 711 12.53 -9.51 20.22
CA HIS A 711 11.63 -10.57 19.77
C HIS A 711 10.60 -10.91 20.86
N PHE A 712 9.67 -9.98 21.09
CA PHE A 712 8.73 -10.08 22.21
C PHE A 712 7.74 -11.25 22.10
N ASP A 713 7.40 -11.69 20.90
CA ASP A 713 6.57 -12.87 20.66
C ASP A 713 7.26 -14.18 21.07
N VAL A 714 8.58 -14.26 20.87
CA VAL A 714 9.43 -15.33 21.40
C VAL A 714 9.56 -15.22 22.92
N PHE A 715 9.74 -14.01 23.46
CA PHE A 715 9.78 -13.76 24.90
C PHE A 715 8.53 -14.30 25.62
N TYR A 716 7.33 -13.98 25.13
CA TYR A 716 6.09 -14.48 25.75
C TYR A 716 6.01 -16.02 25.68
N LEU A 717 6.41 -16.62 24.56
CA LEU A 717 6.45 -18.07 24.40
C LEU A 717 7.41 -18.75 25.40
N LEU A 718 8.60 -18.18 25.61
CA LEU A 718 9.58 -18.70 26.57
C LEU A 718 9.08 -18.56 28.02
N LEU A 719 8.38 -17.46 28.35
CA LEU A 719 7.74 -17.28 29.66
C LEU A 719 6.61 -18.29 29.92
N GLU A 720 5.84 -18.66 28.90
CA GLU A 720 4.83 -19.72 29.00
C GLU A 720 5.46 -21.09 29.32
N HIS A 721 6.70 -21.30 28.91
CA HIS A 721 7.47 -22.53 29.16
C HIS A 721 8.38 -22.43 30.38
N GLY A 722 8.15 -21.46 31.27
CA GLY A 722 8.80 -21.39 32.58
C GLY A 722 10.27 -20.94 32.55
N ALA A 723 10.70 -20.18 31.54
CA ALA A 723 12.03 -19.60 31.52
C ALA A 723 12.28 -18.63 32.70
N GLU A 724 13.51 -18.64 33.24
CA GLU A 724 13.91 -17.80 34.37
C GLU A 724 13.95 -16.31 34.00
N THR A 725 13.36 -15.47 34.85
CA THR A 725 13.08 -14.06 34.55
C THR A 725 14.23 -13.12 34.92
N GLY A 726 15.15 -13.52 35.81
CA GLY A 726 16.14 -12.62 36.44
C GLY A 726 17.07 -11.91 35.45
N ARG A 727 17.71 -12.66 34.53
CA ARG A 727 18.61 -12.10 33.50
C ARG A 727 17.85 -11.24 32.49
N ALA A 728 16.65 -11.66 32.09
CA ALA A 728 15.80 -10.91 31.18
C ALA A 728 15.36 -9.56 31.79
N LEU A 729 15.13 -9.51 33.11
CA LEU A 729 14.76 -8.28 33.82
C LEU A 729 15.91 -7.26 33.77
N ALA A 730 17.14 -7.71 34.00
CA ALA A 730 18.32 -6.85 33.92
C ALA A 730 18.48 -6.21 32.52
N VAL A 731 18.29 -7.01 31.46
CA VAL A 731 18.32 -6.53 30.08
C VAL A 731 17.17 -5.55 29.80
N ALA A 732 15.96 -5.87 30.24
CA ALA A 732 14.79 -5.01 30.03
C ALA A 732 14.95 -3.63 30.71
N VAL A 733 15.51 -3.59 31.92
CA VAL A 733 15.83 -2.34 32.64
C VAL A 733 16.88 -1.55 31.88
N ALA A 734 18.00 -2.19 31.50
CA ALA A 734 19.08 -1.52 30.77
C ALA A 734 18.66 -0.98 29.39
N LYS A 735 17.61 -1.56 28.79
CA LYS A 735 17.05 -1.13 27.49
C LYS A 735 15.84 -0.19 27.61
N GLY A 736 15.33 0.08 28.82
CA GLY A 736 14.16 0.93 29.02
C GLY A 736 12.81 0.28 28.64
N TYR A 737 12.72 -1.06 28.59
CA TYR A 737 11.51 -1.76 28.14
C TYR A 737 10.46 -1.90 29.25
N ARG A 738 9.81 -0.79 29.60
CA ARG A 738 8.81 -0.66 30.68
C ARG A 738 7.76 -1.78 30.71
N SER A 739 7.13 -2.08 29.58
CA SER A 739 6.08 -3.12 29.50
C SER A 739 6.64 -4.52 29.82
N ILE A 740 7.87 -4.80 29.40
CA ILE A 740 8.55 -6.08 29.66
C ILE A 740 8.99 -6.17 31.12
N VAL A 741 9.47 -5.07 31.70
CA VAL A 741 9.78 -4.97 33.13
C VAL A 741 8.55 -5.31 33.97
N ASN A 742 7.38 -4.74 33.65
CA ASN A 742 6.14 -5.04 34.36
C ASN A 742 5.78 -6.53 34.28
N VAL A 743 5.78 -7.11 33.09
CA VAL A 743 5.47 -8.54 32.89
C VAL A 743 6.45 -9.44 33.68
N LEU A 744 7.74 -9.11 33.68
CA LEU A 744 8.76 -9.89 34.39
C LEU A 744 8.63 -9.78 35.91
N LEU A 745 8.23 -8.62 36.44
CA LEU A 745 7.98 -8.43 37.87
C LEU A 745 6.72 -9.15 38.32
N GLU A 746 5.64 -9.10 37.54
CA GLU A 746 4.37 -9.81 37.81
C GLU A 746 4.56 -11.34 37.87
N ARG A 747 5.49 -11.88 37.08
CA ARG A 747 5.83 -13.32 37.09
C ARG A 747 6.62 -13.75 38.34
N GLY A 748 7.21 -12.80 39.09
CA GLY A 748 8.01 -13.10 40.27
C GLY A 748 9.33 -13.82 39.95
N GLY A 749 9.95 -14.40 40.99
CA GLY A 749 11.24 -15.11 40.88
C GLY A 749 12.48 -14.24 41.04
N HIS A 750 12.32 -12.98 41.47
CA HIS A 750 13.42 -12.04 41.70
C HIS A 750 13.70 -11.91 43.20
N THR A 751 14.96 -12.02 43.61
CA THR A 751 15.34 -11.74 45.01
C THR A 751 15.39 -10.24 45.27
N LYS A 752 15.31 -9.83 46.53
CA LYS A 752 15.41 -8.40 46.91
C LYS A 752 16.76 -7.84 46.51
N GLU A 753 17.83 -8.60 46.69
CA GLU A 753 19.19 -8.24 46.32
C GLU A 753 19.32 -8.03 44.81
N HIS A 754 18.68 -8.89 44.00
CA HIS A 754 18.63 -8.72 42.55
C HIS A 754 17.91 -7.42 42.16
N LEU A 755 16.74 -7.15 42.74
CA LEU A 755 15.99 -5.91 42.46
C LEU A 755 16.77 -4.65 42.88
N GLN A 756 17.45 -4.67 44.04
CA GLN A 756 18.29 -3.57 44.48
C GLN A 756 19.44 -3.30 43.49
N SER A 757 20.09 -4.36 42.98
CA SER A 757 21.19 -4.23 42.01
C SER A 757 20.78 -3.56 40.68
N LEU A 758 19.49 -3.55 40.34
CA LEU A 758 18.97 -2.95 39.12
C LEU A 758 18.60 -1.46 39.27
N LEU A 759 18.47 -0.96 40.50
CA LEU A 759 18.09 0.44 40.76
C LEU A 759 19.11 1.44 40.20
N PRO A 760 20.44 1.29 40.42
CA PRO A 760 21.43 2.18 39.81
C PRO A 760 21.36 2.18 38.28
N ARG A 761 21.10 1.02 37.66
CA ARG A 761 20.98 0.89 36.20
C ARG A 761 19.78 1.64 35.65
N ALA A 762 18.66 1.70 36.39
CA ALA A 762 17.51 2.51 36.04
C ALA A 762 17.81 4.02 36.13
N ILE A 763 18.66 4.44 37.09
CA ILE A 763 19.18 5.83 37.17
C ILE A 763 19.99 6.18 35.93
N GLU A 764 20.96 5.35 35.52
CA GLU A 764 21.80 5.58 34.33
C GLU A 764 20.99 5.81 33.04
N THR A 765 19.81 5.19 32.96
CA THR A 765 18.90 5.32 31.81
C THR A 765 17.91 6.48 31.91
N GLU A 766 17.96 7.26 33.00
CA GLU A 766 17.02 8.35 33.36
C GLU A 766 15.53 7.93 33.33
N ASP A 767 15.24 6.63 33.51
CA ASP A 767 13.87 6.12 33.44
C ASP A 767 13.21 6.09 34.82
N LYS A 768 12.66 7.25 35.23
CA LYS A 768 11.90 7.44 36.47
C LYS A 768 10.81 6.38 36.68
N ALA A 769 10.12 5.98 35.62
CA ALA A 769 9.01 5.04 35.72
C ALA A 769 9.51 3.63 36.04
N ILE A 770 10.61 3.19 35.43
CA ILE A 770 11.24 1.89 35.75
C ILE A 770 11.77 1.91 37.18
N PHE A 771 12.47 2.98 37.58
CA PHE A 771 12.98 3.12 38.94
C PHE A 771 11.85 3.00 39.98
N GLN A 772 10.78 3.78 39.82
CA GLN A 772 9.61 3.72 40.70
C GLN A 772 8.94 2.35 40.69
N THR A 773 8.93 1.65 39.56
CA THR A 773 8.34 0.31 39.44
C THR A 773 9.17 -0.72 40.20
N LEU A 774 10.50 -0.69 40.08
CA LEU A 774 11.39 -1.55 40.84
C LEU A 774 11.30 -1.26 42.35
N ALA A 775 11.32 0.02 42.73
CA ALA A 775 11.24 0.47 44.13
C ALA A 775 9.94 0.06 44.83
N LYS A 776 8.84 -0.16 44.10
CA LYS A 776 7.60 -0.72 44.69
C LYS A 776 7.75 -2.16 45.17
N HIS A 777 8.72 -2.90 44.63
CA HIS A 777 8.92 -4.33 44.90
C HIS A 777 10.08 -4.59 45.86
N VAL A 778 10.84 -3.56 46.26
CA VAL A 778 11.98 -3.70 47.17
C VAL A 778 12.17 -2.47 48.05
N GLU A 779 12.47 -2.70 49.33
CA GLU A 779 12.90 -1.63 50.24
C GLU A 779 14.36 -1.27 49.91
N ILE A 780 14.61 0.00 49.59
CA ILE A 780 15.93 0.48 49.17
C ILE A 780 16.79 0.71 50.40
N ASP A 781 17.86 -0.06 50.55
CA ASP A 781 18.82 0.12 51.63
C ASP A 781 19.72 1.35 51.43
N ASP A 782 20.36 1.80 52.51
CA ASP A 782 21.15 3.04 52.49
C ASP A 782 22.37 2.94 51.57
N ALA A 783 22.93 1.74 51.36
CA ALA A 783 24.05 1.51 50.46
C ALA A 783 23.63 1.71 48.99
N THR A 784 22.51 1.11 48.59
CA THR A 784 21.93 1.23 47.25
C THR A 784 21.45 2.66 47.00
N ARG A 785 20.87 3.32 48.01
CA ARG A 785 20.47 4.74 47.91
C ARG A 785 21.69 5.64 47.67
N ALA A 786 22.77 5.44 48.41
CA ALA A 786 24.02 6.19 48.22
C ALA A 786 24.64 5.93 46.84
N GLU A 787 24.62 4.68 46.35
CA GLU A 787 25.08 4.33 45.01
C GLU A 787 24.24 5.00 43.92
N CYS A 788 22.91 4.98 44.03
CA CYS A 788 22.01 5.65 43.10
C CYS A 788 22.25 7.17 43.06
N ALA A 789 22.45 7.80 44.23
CA ALA A 789 22.71 9.24 44.33
C ALA A 789 24.04 9.60 43.67
N LYS A 790 25.08 8.80 43.93
CA LYS A 790 26.38 8.94 43.27
C LYS A 790 26.29 8.83 41.75
N VAL A 791 25.57 7.83 41.24
CA VAL A 791 25.38 7.63 39.80
C VAL A 791 24.59 8.78 39.16
N ALA A 792 23.58 9.32 39.86
CA ALA A 792 22.83 10.49 39.39
C ALA A 792 23.72 11.75 39.31
N GLU A 793 24.54 12.01 40.34
CA GLU A 793 25.47 13.13 40.39
C GLU A 793 26.58 13.02 39.33
N GLU A 794 27.23 11.87 39.20
CA GLU A 794 28.33 11.63 38.23
C GLU A 794 27.86 11.84 36.77
N ASN A 795 26.59 11.53 36.47
CA ASN A 795 26.01 11.68 35.13
C ASN A 795 25.22 12.98 34.94
N GLY A 796 25.14 13.86 35.95
CA GLY A 796 24.42 15.14 35.88
C GLY A 796 22.90 15.00 35.73
N LEU A 797 22.30 13.95 36.30
CA LEU A 797 20.88 13.62 36.19
C LEU A 797 20.07 14.28 37.32
N GLU A 798 19.93 15.61 37.27
CA GLU A 798 19.22 16.41 38.29
C GLU A 798 17.82 15.85 38.61
N SER A 799 17.12 15.39 37.58
CA SER A 799 15.77 14.85 37.65
C SER A 799 15.67 13.52 38.45
N MET A 800 16.76 12.76 38.50
CA MET A 800 16.88 11.51 39.25
C MET A 800 17.48 11.74 40.64
N ALA A 801 18.35 12.76 40.79
CA ALA A 801 18.85 13.20 42.09
C ALA A 801 17.73 13.75 42.98
N GLU A 802 16.74 14.46 42.40
CA GLU A 802 15.53 14.90 43.13
C GLU A 802 14.61 13.75 43.55
N LEU A 803 14.70 12.58 42.89
CA LEU A 803 13.83 11.43 43.12
C LEU A 803 14.32 10.53 44.27
N LEU A 804 15.63 10.56 44.56
CA LEU A 804 16.34 9.75 45.56
C LEU A 804 16.37 10.43 46.92
#